data_AF-A0AA95B6G0-F1
#
_entry.id   AF-A0AA95B6G0-F1
#
_cell.length_a   1.000
_cell.length_b   1.000
_cell.length_c   1.000
_cell.angle_alpha   90.00
_cell.angle_beta   90.00
_cell.angle_gamma   90.00
#
_symmetry.space_group_name_H-M   'P 1'
#
loop_
_entity.id
_entity.type
_entity.pdbx_description
1 polymer ?
#
loop_
_entity_poly.entity_id
_entity_poly.type
_entity_poly.pdbx_seq_one_letter_code
_entity_poly.pdbx_strand_id
1 'polypeptide(L)'
;MTQENKFISKTYFETFMLDVETKHPVQVLGEAFLAEQNNEVSDLSFIRYAQGEVYFHSKDYESAIYKWENVHNELEPWAKKNIADAYYDLGMLVEAEDIYAKINTDNKTLKIEVALQLFTLYIQREKLENAYKNIKKAIAIDPDYPHVTQTARTFYEEQEDSQHAVELAVSEALRTGSEAWYDCLKYYIEAGYTKEFTPDYFQEVLLKLLEINQRKFEEITAALWNSYENHPMYLEWVKTANHLFMALDRDSEASWTKVEELHQRTYLSLIEGEYLIKELQGIVPDLLGNWLKVSNRSKSLFASAAVMSWNEVFPTALPAHVLADAENRIFHYEHDSIQLNYTVELFKTLINWAKDNHLEVAHQKKWLFSHLSNLNRKNLVVTGTVQNGKTSFINSIIGEKLLGDETVPVFVSSNGDIAEMNEISTTGTSALGDISEHKAGSLIDLKWPSQFLEDEEYSLISTPEFSVDAIENNETMKYIPLSDGLLYILDAQTPFTEDELKVLVKIKERAPEVPVHFVINKMDTAFHEAEAAQIVEEAKHRINEFFPDARVFPYSSLRSASKQHQGLATFMETNFKLRAKAVEERRATKLLQLIRSTLTELLDSRIAMEDNLTNTVEFNEDILSRLSGFINHLHEAESEKIRSITENYRAVTIEMKREAAKTIPRLLRECSSYVKEDSNFKTLHLELNERMNETIRTYMHSDLLPRLRQELQLWLDTSNRELIDSQEFLQEMSGTFNNLYKEEKMHLNCDFKVMEDWRRDINRILSRVEVEKENILNRPSTTQYLLKGAGRLFGSLQQSNQLLFTQYKKYIENERFTDVAQSVVDKFFLEFDLFEKALKADINMFYEAPFTELNKTVEDTEHAIHNANKKLEQMKASPERYYDPLKLFEARLLQYEFMVKACEENEMLPTH
;
A
#
# COMPACT_ATOMS: atom_id res chain seq x y z
N MET A 1 14.84 63.52 36.16
CA MET A 1 14.23 62.47 37.01
C MET A 1 12.80 62.91 37.31
N THR A 2 11.79 62.16 36.89
CA THR A 2 10.38 62.50 37.18
C THR A 2 10.10 62.33 38.67
N GLN A 3 9.07 63.00 39.18
CA GLN A 3 8.66 62.87 40.59
C GLN A 3 8.28 61.43 40.94
N GLU A 4 7.68 60.69 40.00
CA GLU A 4 7.30 59.29 40.15
C GLU A 4 8.51 58.35 40.31
N ASN A 5 9.62 58.61 39.61
CA ASN A 5 10.85 57.82 39.79
C ASN A 5 11.38 57.91 41.23
N LYS A 6 11.21 59.08 41.87
CA LYS A 6 11.56 59.25 43.28
C LYS A 6 10.65 58.44 44.20
N PHE A 7 9.37 58.31 43.88
CA PHE A 7 8.45 57.46 44.64
C PHE A 7 8.76 55.97 44.47
N ILE A 8 9.03 55.51 43.25
CA ILE A 8 9.37 54.10 42.95
C ILE A 8 10.64 53.69 43.69
N SER A 9 11.70 54.50 43.59
CA SER A 9 12.99 54.25 44.24
C SER A 9 13.03 54.61 45.73
N LYS A 10 11.92 55.12 46.28
CA LYS A 10 11.79 55.59 47.67
C LYS A 10 12.85 56.65 48.02
N THR A 11 13.09 57.61 47.12
CA THR A 11 14.07 58.70 47.28
C THR A 11 13.41 60.09 47.28
N TYR A 12 12.10 60.18 47.49
CA TYR A 12 11.42 61.46 47.62
C TYR A 12 11.98 62.32 48.76
N PHE A 13 12.48 61.71 49.84
CA PHE A 13 13.17 62.43 50.91
C PHE A 13 14.33 63.30 50.45
N GLU A 14 15.00 62.96 49.34
CA GLU A 14 16.09 63.77 48.76
C GLU A 14 15.61 65.16 48.32
N THR A 15 14.31 65.33 48.06
CA THR A 15 13.74 66.66 47.75
C THR A 15 13.88 67.65 48.91
N PHE A 16 13.97 67.15 50.14
CA PHE A 16 14.21 67.97 51.34
C PHE A 16 15.71 68.19 51.61
N MET A 17 16.59 67.57 50.83
CA MET A 17 18.05 67.58 51.03
C MET A 17 18.79 68.54 50.08
N LEU A 18 18.10 69.12 49.09
CA LEU A 18 18.69 69.88 47.96
C LEU A 18 19.59 71.07 48.37
N ASP A 19 19.41 71.63 49.57
CA ASP A 19 20.20 72.77 50.08
C ASP A 19 21.07 72.40 51.32
N VAL A 20 21.13 71.12 51.70
CA VAL A 20 21.70 70.68 52.99
C VAL A 20 22.43 69.32 52.89
N GLU A 21 23.25 69.11 51.85
CA GLU A 21 23.91 67.83 51.53
C GLU A 21 24.82 67.23 52.64
N THR A 22 25.17 68.00 53.67
CA THR A 22 26.06 67.55 54.76
C THR A 22 25.33 67.06 56.03
N LYS A 23 24.00 67.24 56.13
CA LYS A 23 23.22 66.79 57.30
C LYS A 23 22.59 65.42 57.07
N HIS A 24 22.35 64.67 58.16
CA HIS A 24 21.68 63.37 58.07
C HIS A 24 20.17 63.54 57.74
N PRO A 25 19.57 62.74 56.83
CA PRO A 25 18.18 62.88 56.41
C PRO A 25 17.16 62.91 57.56
N VAL A 26 17.35 62.08 58.60
CA VAL A 26 16.49 62.07 59.80
C VAL A 26 16.48 63.44 60.51
N GLN A 27 17.63 64.10 60.60
CA GLN A 27 17.73 65.43 61.23
C GLN A 27 16.99 66.48 60.40
N VAL A 28 17.23 66.49 59.08
CA VAL A 28 16.62 67.45 58.15
C VAL A 28 15.09 67.31 58.15
N LEU A 29 14.59 66.08 58.04
CA LEU A 29 13.15 65.81 58.05
C LEU A 29 12.51 66.02 59.44
N GLY A 30 13.27 65.87 60.52
CA GLY A 30 12.81 66.18 61.89
C GLY A 30 12.67 67.68 62.13
N GLU A 31 13.64 68.48 61.66
CA GLU A 31 13.58 69.94 61.65
C GLU A 31 12.40 70.43 60.79
N ALA A 32 12.21 69.87 59.58
CA ALA A 32 11.09 70.17 58.70
C ALA A 32 9.73 69.81 59.33
N PHE A 33 9.64 68.66 60.00
CA PHE A 33 8.42 68.23 60.71
C PHE A 33 8.04 69.22 61.82
N LEU A 34 9.01 69.66 62.63
CA LEU A 34 8.76 70.62 63.71
C LEU A 34 8.32 71.98 63.17
N ALA A 35 8.92 72.42 62.05
CA ALA A 35 8.55 73.66 61.39
C ALA A 35 7.10 73.62 60.88
N GLU A 36 6.70 72.56 60.19
CA GLU A 36 5.36 72.40 59.62
C GLU A 36 4.27 72.26 60.70
N GLN A 37 4.60 71.66 61.84
CA GLN A 37 3.66 71.51 62.96
C GLN A 37 3.28 72.84 63.63
N ASN A 38 4.08 73.89 63.45
CA ASN A 38 3.80 75.23 63.98
C ASN A 38 2.87 76.07 63.09
N ASN A 39 2.46 75.55 61.92
CA ASN A 39 1.51 76.22 61.01
C ASN A 39 0.06 76.08 61.50
N GLU A 40 -0.79 77.09 61.24
CA GLU A 40 -2.22 77.07 61.64
C GLU A 40 -3.03 75.92 60.99
N VAL A 41 -2.63 75.49 59.79
CA VAL A 41 -3.13 74.30 59.10
C VAL A 41 -1.91 73.49 58.66
N SER A 42 -1.55 72.47 59.42
CA SER A 42 -0.37 71.63 59.14
C SER A 42 -0.75 70.43 58.27
N ASP A 43 -0.09 70.23 57.12
CA ASP A 43 -0.11 68.96 56.39
C ASP A 43 1.24 68.25 56.52
N LEU A 44 1.31 67.31 57.46
CA LEU A 44 2.53 66.54 57.72
C LEU A 44 2.71 65.38 56.73
N SER A 45 1.77 65.14 55.82
CA SER A 45 1.74 63.95 54.96
C SER A 45 2.96 63.85 54.04
N PHE A 46 3.41 64.95 53.41
CA PHE A 46 4.62 64.94 52.57
C PHE A 46 5.90 64.64 53.37
N ILE A 47 6.01 65.20 54.57
CA ILE A 47 7.17 64.99 55.45
C ILE A 47 7.16 63.57 56.01
N ARG A 48 5.99 63.05 56.40
CA ARG A 48 5.83 61.66 56.86
C ARG A 48 6.13 60.66 55.76
N TYR A 49 5.71 60.94 54.52
CA TYR A 49 6.05 60.12 53.36
C TYR A 49 7.57 59.99 53.19
N ALA A 50 8.30 61.11 53.22
CA ALA A 50 9.77 61.14 53.17
C ALA A 50 10.43 60.47 54.38
N GLN A 51 9.91 60.68 55.59
CA GLN A 51 10.42 60.00 56.80
C GLN A 51 10.30 58.48 56.68
N GLY A 52 9.18 57.98 56.16
CA GLY A 52 8.96 56.56 55.95
C GLY A 52 10.00 55.94 55.01
N GLU A 53 10.36 56.62 53.93
CA GLU A 53 11.41 56.15 53.01
C GLU A 53 12.79 56.01 53.68
N VAL A 54 13.18 56.97 54.52
CA VAL A 54 14.46 56.93 55.24
C VAL A 54 14.52 55.74 56.20
N TYR A 55 13.43 55.46 56.93
CA TYR A 55 13.36 54.29 57.81
C TYR A 55 13.32 52.97 57.03
N PHE A 56 12.63 52.94 55.89
CA PHE A 56 12.60 51.77 55.00
C PHE A 56 14.00 51.41 54.49
N HIS A 57 14.79 52.40 54.03
CA HIS A 57 16.19 52.18 53.61
C HIS A 57 17.07 51.72 54.76
N SER A 58 16.74 52.13 55.99
CA SER A 58 17.41 51.69 57.22
C SER A 58 16.94 50.31 57.70
N LYS A 59 16.05 49.63 56.97
CA LYS A 59 15.43 48.34 57.32
C LYS A 59 14.60 48.36 58.61
N ASP A 60 14.21 49.55 59.07
CA ASP A 60 13.26 49.74 60.17
C ASP A 60 11.84 49.87 59.59
N TYR A 61 11.29 48.72 59.20
CA TYR A 61 9.99 48.64 58.53
C TYR A 61 8.82 49.04 59.45
N GLU A 62 8.91 48.80 60.76
CA GLU A 62 7.88 49.20 61.74
C GLU A 62 7.75 50.73 61.78
N SER A 63 8.88 51.43 61.93
CA SER A 63 8.90 52.88 61.86
C SER A 63 8.43 53.39 60.50
N ALA A 64 8.86 52.76 59.40
CA ALA A 64 8.47 53.17 58.05
C ALA A 64 6.95 53.06 57.81
N ILE A 65 6.35 51.92 58.18
CA ILE A 65 4.91 51.67 58.07
C ILE A 65 4.14 52.69 58.91
N TYR A 66 4.52 52.90 60.17
CA TYR A 66 3.86 53.88 61.04
C TYR A 66 3.88 55.29 60.43
N LYS A 67 4.99 55.69 59.78
CA LYS A 67 5.05 56.98 59.08
C LYS A 67 4.07 57.03 57.91
N TRP A 68 4.05 56.00 57.06
CA TRP A 68 3.20 55.96 55.87
C TRP A 68 1.70 55.79 56.18
N GLU A 69 1.31 55.14 57.27
CA GLU A 69 -0.10 55.01 57.70
C GLU A 69 -0.76 56.37 58.00
N ASN A 70 0.07 57.38 58.30
CA ASN A 70 -0.34 58.73 58.64
C ASN A 70 -0.20 59.73 57.46
N VAL A 71 -0.16 59.23 56.22
CA VAL A 71 -0.17 60.03 54.99
C VAL A 71 -1.60 60.03 54.44
N HIS A 72 -2.26 61.19 54.43
CA HIS A 72 -3.68 61.32 54.07
C HIS A 72 -3.94 62.33 52.94
N ASN A 73 -2.92 62.65 52.17
CA ASN A 73 -3.00 63.55 51.02
C ASN A 73 -2.88 62.75 49.70
N GLU A 74 -2.59 63.44 48.60
CA GLU A 74 -2.39 62.84 47.28
C GLU A 74 -1.32 61.72 47.19
N LEU A 75 -0.41 61.63 48.17
CA LEU A 75 0.58 60.55 48.25
C LEU A 75 0.06 59.29 48.96
N GLU A 76 -1.16 59.30 49.51
CA GLU A 76 -1.75 58.15 50.22
C GLU A 76 -1.69 56.84 49.39
N PRO A 77 -2.02 56.80 48.08
CA PRO A 77 -1.90 55.57 47.29
C PRO A 77 -0.46 55.05 47.18
N TRP A 78 0.54 55.95 47.06
CA TRP A 78 1.96 55.60 47.05
C TRP A 78 2.43 55.14 48.44
N ALA A 79 1.92 55.76 49.51
CA ALA A 79 2.20 55.36 50.88
C ALA A 79 1.69 53.95 51.15
N LYS A 80 0.46 53.61 50.69
CA LYS A 80 -0.10 52.25 50.75
C LYS A 80 0.74 51.23 49.98
N LYS A 81 1.23 51.59 48.79
CA LYS A 81 2.17 50.76 48.02
C LYS A 81 3.44 50.50 48.81
N ASN A 82 4.02 51.53 49.42
CA ASN A 82 5.24 51.41 50.22
C ASN A 82 5.03 50.59 51.51
N ILE A 83 3.87 50.71 52.16
CA ILE A 83 3.47 49.85 53.29
C ILE A 83 3.42 48.39 52.83
N ALA A 84 2.78 48.11 51.69
CA ALA A 84 2.72 46.76 51.13
C ALA A 84 4.11 46.22 50.77
N ASP A 85 4.99 47.04 50.19
CA ASP A 85 6.41 46.70 49.94
C ASP A 85 7.13 46.33 51.24
N ALA A 86 6.86 47.03 52.35
CA ALA A 86 7.45 46.73 53.66
C ALA A 86 6.95 45.39 54.23
N TYR A 87 5.64 45.12 54.14
CA TYR A 87 5.10 43.81 54.51
C TYR A 87 5.65 42.68 53.63
N TYR A 88 5.85 42.95 52.34
CA TYR A 88 6.47 42.02 51.41
C TYR A 88 7.92 41.68 51.82
N ASP A 89 8.76 42.69 52.09
CA ASP A 89 10.13 42.51 52.55
C ASP A 89 10.23 41.78 53.91
N LEU A 90 9.21 41.90 54.77
CA LEU A 90 9.09 41.17 56.03
C LEU A 90 8.62 39.71 55.86
N GLY A 91 8.27 39.28 54.64
CA GLY A 91 7.72 37.95 54.36
C GLY A 91 6.24 37.79 54.70
N MET A 92 5.54 38.89 55.04
CA MET A 92 4.10 38.93 55.35
C MET A 92 3.28 39.09 54.07
N LEU A 93 3.30 38.04 53.23
CA LEU A 93 2.78 38.10 51.86
C LEU A 93 1.23 38.17 51.77
N VAL A 94 0.49 37.84 52.84
CA VAL A 94 -0.98 37.93 52.86
C VAL A 94 -1.41 39.37 53.09
N GLU A 95 -0.76 40.02 54.05
CA GLU A 95 -0.95 41.42 54.40
C GLU A 95 -0.52 42.33 53.24
N ALA A 96 0.61 42.02 52.60
CA ALA A 96 1.03 42.71 51.38
C ALA A 96 0.00 42.57 50.25
N GLU A 97 -0.52 41.37 49.98
CA GLU A 97 -1.56 41.13 48.96
C GLU A 97 -2.83 41.95 49.21
N ASP A 98 -3.34 41.94 50.45
CA ASP A 98 -4.57 42.65 50.82
C ASP A 98 -4.43 44.17 50.65
N ILE A 99 -3.26 44.72 50.99
CA ILE A 99 -3.00 46.15 50.84
C ILE A 99 -2.83 46.50 49.36
N TYR A 100 -1.99 45.79 48.60
CA TYR A 100 -1.82 46.04 47.16
C TYR A 100 -3.15 45.98 46.40
N ALA A 101 -4.00 44.99 46.69
CA ALA A 101 -5.29 44.80 46.01
C ALA A 101 -6.30 45.92 46.27
N LYS A 102 -6.17 46.66 47.39
CA LYS A 102 -7.05 47.77 47.78
C LYS A 102 -6.58 49.14 47.27
N ILE A 103 -5.40 49.24 46.65
CA ILE A 103 -4.91 50.51 46.11
C ILE A 103 -5.76 50.91 44.90
N ASN A 104 -6.52 51.98 45.07
CA ASN A 104 -7.25 52.64 43.99
C ASN A 104 -6.58 53.97 43.67
N THR A 105 -6.22 54.19 42.41
CA THR A 105 -5.52 55.37 41.93
C THR A 105 -5.82 55.58 40.45
N ASP A 106 -5.73 56.80 39.95
CA ASP A 106 -5.77 57.10 38.51
C ASP A 106 -4.37 57.23 37.90
N ASN A 107 -3.32 57.25 38.73
CA ASN A 107 -1.93 57.32 38.27
C ASN A 107 -1.52 56.01 37.58
N LYS A 108 -1.18 56.09 36.28
CA LYS A 108 -0.82 54.92 35.46
C LYS A 108 0.45 54.22 35.96
N THR A 109 1.49 54.97 36.29
CA THR A 109 2.76 54.46 36.83
C THR A 109 2.53 53.65 38.11
N LEU A 110 1.73 54.18 39.04
CA LEU A 110 1.38 53.45 40.26
C LEU A 110 0.54 52.20 39.98
N LYS A 111 -0.38 52.23 39.01
CA LYS A 111 -1.15 51.03 38.63
C LYS A 111 -0.26 49.91 38.11
N ILE A 112 0.77 50.24 37.31
CA ILE A 112 1.73 49.28 36.76
C ILE A 112 2.61 48.73 37.88
N GLU A 113 3.17 49.61 38.73
CA GLU A 113 3.97 49.20 39.89
C GLU A 113 3.21 48.22 40.80
N VAL A 114 1.95 48.53 41.13
CA VAL A 114 1.10 47.62 41.93
C VAL A 114 0.86 46.31 41.20
N ALA A 115 0.63 46.33 39.89
CA ALA A 115 0.43 45.11 39.10
C ALA A 115 1.71 44.24 39.05
N LEU A 116 2.90 44.84 38.92
CA LEU A 116 4.18 44.10 38.93
C LEU A 116 4.53 43.56 40.32
N GLN A 117 4.23 44.29 41.39
CA GLN A 117 4.40 43.80 42.76
C GLN A 117 3.44 42.64 43.05
N LEU A 118 2.16 42.78 42.66
CA LEU A 118 1.19 41.69 42.77
C LEU A 118 1.61 40.48 41.94
N PHE A 119 2.10 40.68 40.70
CA PHE A 119 2.64 39.60 39.88
C PHE A 119 3.76 38.84 40.60
N THR A 120 4.79 39.54 41.08
CA THR A 120 5.93 38.94 41.79
C THR A 120 5.47 38.20 43.06
N LEU A 121 4.58 38.82 43.84
CA LEU A 121 3.98 38.20 45.02
C LEU A 121 3.20 36.93 44.68
N TYR A 122 2.44 36.92 43.59
CA TYR A 122 1.67 35.75 43.18
C TYR A 122 2.55 34.61 42.67
N ILE A 123 3.68 34.91 42.01
CA ILE A 123 4.70 33.90 41.68
C ILE A 123 5.26 33.26 42.95
N GLN A 124 5.67 34.06 43.94
CA GLN A 124 6.22 33.56 45.20
C GLN A 124 5.21 32.72 46.00
N ARG A 125 3.91 32.95 45.79
CA ARG A 125 2.83 32.23 46.45
C ARG A 125 2.23 31.10 45.61
N GLU A 126 2.84 30.76 44.48
CA GLU A 126 2.38 29.72 43.54
C GLU A 126 0.92 29.93 43.05
N LYS A 127 0.45 31.18 43.01
CA LYS A 127 -0.90 31.56 42.53
C LYS A 127 -0.83 31.99 41.06
N LEU A 128 -0.56 31.03 40.16
CA LEU A 128 -0.26 31.30 38.75
C LEU A 128 -1.35 32.08 38.01
N GLU A 129 -2.63 31.72 38.13
CA GLU A 129 -3.73 32.45 37.46
C GLU A 129 -3.75 33.95 37.78
N ASN A 130 -3.45 34.28 39.04
CA ASN A 130 -3.38 35.66 39.48
C ASN A 130 -2.12 36.37 38.95
N ALA A 131 -0.99 35.65 38.83
CA ALA A 131 0.20 36.18 38.19
C ALA A 131 -0.08 36.54 36.72
N TYR A 132 -0.69 35.62 35.94
CA TYR A 132 -1.14 35.89 34.57
C TYR A 132 -2.05 37.12 34.47
N LYS A 133 -3.03 37.23 35.37
CA LYS A 133 -3.95 38.37 35.38
C LYS A 133 -3.22 39.70 35.59
N ASN A 134 -2.24 39.74 36.49
CA ASN A 134 -1.54 40.98 36.83
C ASN A 134 -0.47 41.37 35.81
N ILE A 135 0.25 40.41 35.22
CA ILE A 135 1.20 40.73 34.15
C ILE A 135 0.45 41.21 32.89
N LYS A 136 -0.68 40.57 32.52
CA LYS A 136 -1.56 41.06 31.45
C LYS A 136 -2.10 42.46 31.73
N LYS A 137 -2.46 42.74 32.99
CA LYS A 137 -2.90 44.07 33.42
C LYS A 137 -1.79 45.11 33.26
N ALA A 138 -0.54 44.78 33.62
CA ALA A 138 0.59 45.68 33.44
C ALA A 138 0.82 46.03 31.95
N ILE A 139 0.84 45.01 31.08
CA ILE A 139 0.95 45.19 29.62
C ILE A 139 -0.19 46.06 29.08
N ALA A 140 -1.43 45.80 29.50
CA ALA A 140 -2.60 46.56 29.01
C ALA A 140 -2.61 48.03 29.42
N ILE A 141 -1.91 48.41 30.49
CA ILE A 141 -1.82 49.81 30.93
C ILE A 141 -0.76 50.56 30.13
N ASP A 142 0.46 50.02 30.06
CA ASP A 142 1.59 50.59 29.33
C ASP A 142 2.66 49.51 29.04
N PRO A 143 2.72 48.97 27.80
CA PRO A 143 3.74 47.98 27.42
C PRO A 143 5.18 48.55 27.42
N ASP A 144 5.35 49.87 27.26
CA ASP A 144 6.66 50.52 27.20
C ASP A 144 7.24 50.82 28.59
N TYR A 145 6.47 50.56 29.65
CA TYR A 145 6.98 50.69 31.01
C TYR A 145 8.18 49.76 31.22
N PRO A 146 9.27 50.23 31.89
CA PRO A 146 10.53 49.51 31.93
C PRO A 146 10.39 48.03 32.29
N HIS A 147 10.93 47.17 31.43
CA HIS A 147 10.99 45.71 31.60
C HIS A 147 9.64 44.96 31.63
N VAL A 148 8.47 45.59 31.43
CA VAL A 148 7.17 44.90 31.51
C VAL A 148 7.06 43.76 30.49
N THR A 149 7.28 44.05 29.22
CA THR A 149 7.16 43.05 28.13
C THR A 149 8.26 42.00 28.19
N GLN A 150 9.46 42.37 28.64
CA GLN A 150 10.54 41.40 28.90
C GLN A 150 10.20 40.46 30.06
N THR A 151 9.64 40.99 31.16
CA THR A 151 9.20 40.20 32.32
C THR A 151 8.08 39.25 31.91
N ALA A 152 7.11 39.73 31.14
CA ALA A 152 6.02 38.91 30.62
C ALA A 152 6.51 37.77 29.74
N ARG A 153 7.44 38.07 28.82
CA ARG A 153 8.05 37.06 27.95
C ARG A 153 8.76 35.98 28.77
N THR A 154 9.66 36.37 29.65
CA THR A 154 10.41 35.43 30.50
C THR A 154 9.46 34.58 31.34
N PHE A 155 8.39 35.19 31.88
CA PHE A 155 7.36 34.45 32.60
C PHE A 155 6.66 33.40 31.73
N TYR A 156 6.18 33.76 30.54
CA TYR A 156 5.51 32.80 29.66
C TYR A 156 6.45 31.67 29.22
N GLU A 157 7.72 31.98 28.93
CA GLU A 157 8.75 30.98 28.61
C GLU A 157 9.03 30.02 29.79
N GLU A 158 9.14 30.54 31.02
CA GLU A 158 9.34 29.73 32.23
C GLU A 158 8.13 28.84 32.57
N GLN A 159 6.92 29.25 32.17
CA GLN A 159 5.70 28.45 32.35
C GLN A 159 5.45 27.48 31.19
N GLU A 160 6.33 27.42 30.19
CA GLU A 160 6.13 26.65 28.95
C GLU A 160 4.83 27.04 28.21
N ASP A 161 4.38 28.28 28.37
CA ASP A 161 3.15 28.81 27.77
C ASP A 161 3.45 29.45 26.41
N SER A 162 3.62 28.57 25.43
CA SER A 162 3.87 28.92 24.04
C SER A 162 2.81 29.86 23.44
N GLN A 163 1.54 29.71 23.83
CA GLN A 163 0.45 30.50 23.27
C GLN A 163 0.62 31.98 23.62
N HIS A 164 0.75 32.31 24.90
CA HIS A 164 0.89 33.71 25.32
C HIS A 164 2.24 34.32 24.94
N ALA A 165 3.30 33.50 24.86
CA ALA A 165 4.60 33.95 24.36
C ALA A 165 4.53 34.40 22.89
N VAL A 166 3.87 33.62 22.02
CA VAL A 166 3.65 33.96 20.61
C VAL A 166 2.74 35.18 20.47
N GLU A 167 1.62 35.22 21.20
CA GLU A 167 0.70 36.37 21.18
C GLU A 167 1.39 37.68 21.58
N LEU A 168 2.26 37.63 22.61
CA LEU A 168 3.07 38.77 23.03
C LEU A 168 4.06 39.19 21.93
N ALA A 169 4.78 38.24 21.33
CA ALA A 169 5.74 38.56 20.27
C ALA A 169 5.07 39.19 19.05
N VAL A 170 3.91 38.66 18.63
CA VAL A 170 3.13 39.20 17.50
C VAL A 170 2.61 40.61 17.80
N SER A 171 1.97 40.79 18.95
CA SER A 171 1.41 42.10 19.34
C SER A 171 2.49 43.17 19.49
N GLU A 172 3.63 42.84 20.10
CA GLU A 172 4.74 43.78 20.27
C GLU A 172 5.50 44.04 18.96
N ALA A 173 5.62 43.04 18.07
CA ALA A 173 6.16 43.25 16.72
C ALA A 173 5.30 44.23 15.92
N LEU A 174 3.97 44.06 15.93
CA LEU A 174 3.02 44.96 15.27
C LEU A 174 3.07 46.39 15.83
N ARG A 175 3.10 46.51 17.16
CA ARG A 175 3.07 47.80 17.86
C ARG A 175 4.36 48.60 17.66
N THR A 176 5.51 47.94 17.76
CA THR A 176 6.82 48.61 17.80
C THR A 176 7.57 48.61 16.47
N GLY A 177 7.29 47.65 15.59
CA GLY A 177 8.13 47.37 14.42
C GLY A 177 9.55 46.92 14.77
N SER A 178 9.80 46.54 16.02
CA SER A 178 11.14 46.21 16.51
C SER A 178 11.65 44.91 15.93
N GLU A 179 12.86 44.97 15.40
CA GLU A 179 13.57 43.81 14.85
C GLU A 179 13.71 42.66 15.86
N ALA A 180 13.89 42.99 17.15
CA ALA A 180 14.04 41.99 18.21
C ALA A 180 12.78 41.14 18.41
N TRP A 181 11.58 41.72 18.29
CA TRP A 181 10.32 40.98 18.45
C TRP A 181 10.04 40.07 17.26
N TYR A 182 10.45 40.47 16.05
CA TYR A 182 10.43 39.60 14.88
C TYR A 182 11.40 38.42 15.02
N ASP A 183 12.58 38.62 15.59
CA ASP A 183 13.51 37.52 15.88
C ASP A 183 12.95 36.55 16.93
N CYS A 184 12.23 37.06 17.94
CA CYS A 184 11.53 36.22 18.91
C CYS A 184 10.45 35.38 18.25
N LEU A 185 9.62 36.00 17.41
CA LEU A 185 8.58 35.30 16.66
C LEU A 185 9.18 34.20 15.77
N LYS A 186 10.24 34.50 15.03
CA LYS A 186 10.96 33.51 14.21
C LYS A 186 11.44 32.32 15.04
N TYR A 187 12.06 32.59 16.19
CA TYR A 187 12.51 31.54 17.11
C TYR A 187 11.34 30.66 17.58
N TYR A 188 10.20 31.25 17.93
CA TYR A 188 9.02 30.48 18.34
C TYR A 188 8.44 29.61 17.22
N ILE A 189 8.45 30.10 15.97
CA ILE A 189 8.05 29.31 14.81
C ILE A 189 8.98 28.11 14.63
N GLU A 190 10.30 28.34 14.64
CA GLU A 190 11.31 27.29 14.47
C GLU A 190 11.31 26.28 15.63
N ALA A 191 10.95 26.71 16.84
CA ALA A 191 10.76 25.85 18.01
C ALA A 191 9.44 25.05 17.98
N GLY A 192 8.54 25.34 17.02
CA GLY A 192 7.27 24.66 16.86
C GLY A 192 6.15 25.14 17.80
N TYR A 193 6.31 26.30 18.42
CA TYR A 193 5.34 26.89 19.36
C TYR A 193 4.10 27.49 18.68
N THR A 194 4.12 27.61 17.34
CA THR A 194 3.04 28.20 16.55
C THR A 194 2.07 27.19 15.94
N LYS A 195 2.22 25.88 16.21
CA LYS A 195 1.44 24.81 15.54
C LYS A 195 -0.06 24.87 15.80
N GLU A 196 -0.47 25.38 16.95
CA GLU A 196 -1.90 25.50 17.31
C GLU A 196 -2.57 26.76 16.74
N PHE A 197 -1.79 27.67 16.16
CA PHE A 197 -2.31 28.89 15.56
C PHE A 197 -2.80 28.62 14.14
N THR A 198 -3.88 29.29 13.76
CA THR A 198 -4.37 29.28 12.38
C THR A 198 -3.45 30.13 11.49
N PRO A 199 -3.20 29.74 10.22
CA PRO A 199 -2.31 30.49 9.34
C PRO A 199 -2.63 31.98 9.20
N ASP A 200 -3.91 32.35 9.14
CA ASP A 200 -4.40 33.72 8.97
C ASP A 200 -4.04 34.63 10.16
N TYR A 201 -3.81 34.07 11.35
CA TYR A 201 -3.36 34.81 12.53
C TYR A 201 -2.08 35.62 12.26
N PHE A 202 -1.16 35.07 11.47
CA PHE A 202 0.12 35.71 11.16
C PHE A 202 0.04 36.72 10.01
N GLN A 203 -1.10 36.84 9.32
CA GLN A 203 -1.21 37.64 8.10
C GLN A 203 -0.90 39.13 8.36
N GLU A 204 -1.49 39.72 9.41
CA GLU A 204 -1.32 41.14 9.72
C GLU A 204 0.16 41.48 10.05
N VAL A 205 0.79 40.67 10.91
CA VAL A 205 2.19 40.88 11.33
C VAL A 205 3.17 40.69 10.18
N LEU A 206 2.88 39.76 9.26
CA LEU A 206 3.68 39.53 8.06
C LEU A 206 3.51 40.65 7.02
N LEU A 207 2.29 41.15 6.78
CA LEU A 207 2.08 42.32 5.92
C LEU A 207 2.80 43.55 6.48
N LYS A 208 2.77 43.75 7.80
CA LYS A 208 3.51 44.84 8.42
C LYS A 208 5.02 44.67 8.28
N LEU A 209 5.52 43.45 8.46
CA LEU A 209 6.94 43.15 8.28
C LEU A 209 7.39 43.34 6.83
N LEU A 210 6.53 43.03 5.86
CA LEU A 210 6.84 43.20 4.43
C LEU A 210 7.12 44.68 4.09
N GLU A 211 6.38 45.62 4.69
CA GLU A 211 6.61 47.06 4.55
C GLU A 211 7.94 47.53 5.18
N ILE A 212 8.36 46.88 6.28
CA ILE A 212 9.50 47.31 7.10
C ILE A 212 10.82 46.67 6.63
N ASN A 213 10.82 45.35 6.41
CA ASN A 213 12.02 44.57 6.13
C ASN A 213 11.68 43.30 5.32
N GLN A 214 11.83 43.40 3.99
CA GLN A 214 11.55 42.31 3.05
C GLN A 214 12.39 41.05 3.29
N ARG A 215 13.65 41.18 3.71
CA ARG A 215 14.52 40.03 3.99
C ARG A 215 14.01 39.23 5.19
N LYS A 216 13.63 39.90 6.28
CA LYS A 216 13.06 39.22 7.45
C LYS A 216 11.68 38.66 7.16
N PHE A 217 10.88 39.36 6.36
CA PHE A 217 9.62 38.81 5.85
C PHE A 217 9.85 37.48 5.13
N GLU A 218 10.84 37.40 4.24
CA GLU A 218 11.20 36.14 3.55
C GLU A 218 11.57 35.04 4.56
N GLU A 219 12.39 35.35 5.56
CA GLU A 219 12.86 34.38 6.55
C GLU A 219 11.73 33.84 7.45
N ILE A 220 10.85 34.71 7.96
CA ILE A 220 9.74 34.31 8.83
C ILE A 220 8.66 33.58 8.02
N THR A 221 8.36 34.07 6.81
CA THR A 221 7.41 33.38 5.91
C THR A 221 7.92 31.99 5.56
N ALA A 222 9.21 31.82 5.28
CA ALA A 222 9.81 30.51 5.04
C ALA A 222 9.75 29.59 6.28
N ALA A 223 9.99 30.14 7.49
CA ALA A 223 9.87 29.37 8.73
C ALA A 223 8.45 28.86 8.95
N LEU A 224 7.43 29.71 8.74
CA LEU A 224 6.02 29.31 8.82
C LEU A 224 5.67 28.29 7.75
N TRP A 225 6.17 28.45 6.52
CA TRP A 225 5.95 27.50 5.43
C TRP A 225 6.41 26.10 5.79
N ASN A 226 7.62 25.97 6.32
CA ASN A 226 8.16 24.69 6.79
C ASN A 226 7.41 24.16 8.02
N SER A 227 6.93 25.04 8.91
CA SER A 227 6.12 24.64 10.07
C SER A 227 4.79 23.99 9.67
N TYR A 228 4.17 24.45 8.57
CA TYR A 228 2.87 23.94 8.11
C TYR A 228 2.96 22.82 7.05
N GLU A 229 4.12 22.54 6.46
CA GLU A 229 4.29 21.61 5.33
C GLU A 229 3.68 20.21 5.55
N ASN A 230 3.77 19.68 6.77
CA ASN A 230 3.19 18.38 7.15
C ASN A 230 1.98 18.50 8.09
N HIS A 231 1.35 19.69 8.14
CA HIS A 231 0.24 19.98 9.03
C HIS A 231 -1.11 19.87 8.29
N PRO A 232 -2.21 19.46 8.95
CA PRO A 232 -3.53 19.41 8.32
C PRO A 232 -4.03 20.74 7.72
N MET A 233 -3.47 21.87 8.19
CA MET A 233 -3.80 23.22 7.72
C MET A 233 -2.88 23.72 6.59
N TYR A 234 -2.11 22.84 5.94
CA TYR A 234 -1.14 23.24 4.92
C TYR A 234 -1.79 24.01 3.76
N LEU A 235 -2.92 23.54 3.23
CA LEU A 235 -3.64 24.25 2.17
C LEU A 235 -4.14 25.64 2.61
N GLU A 236 -4.49 25.81 3.88
CA GLU A 236 -4.88 27.11 4.44
C GLU A 236 -3.66 28.04 4.58
N TRP A 237 -2.50 27.49 4.93
CA TRP A 237 -1.24 28.23 4.87
C TRP A 237 -0.93 28.67 3.44
N VAL A 238 -1.02 27.79 2.44
CA VAL A 238 -0.77 28.18 1.03
C VAL A 238 -1.74 29.28 0.58
N LYS A 239 -3.03 29.22 0.98
CA LYS A 239 -3.98 30.32 0.74
C LYS A 239 -3.56 31.62 1.41
N THR A 240 -3.09 31.56 2.66
CA THR A 240 -2.62 32.74 3.39
C THR A 240 -1.39 33.33 2.73
N ALA A 241 -0.42 32.50 2.37
CA ALA A 241 0.75 32.89 1.61
C ALA A 241 0.35 33.55 0.28
N ASN A 242 -0.60 32.97 -0.46
CA ASN A 242 -1.09 33.56 -1.70
C ASN A 242 -1.60 35.00 -1.49
N HIS A 243 -2.36 35.26 -0.42
CA HIS A 243 -2.82 36.61 -0.09
C HIS A 243 -1.66 37.55 0.25
N LEU A 244 -0.64 37.08 0.97
CA LEU A 244 0.55 37.88 1.30
C LEU A 244 1.31 38.30 0.04
N PHE A 245 1.54 37.37 -0.89
CA PHE A 245 2.32 37.63 -2.11
C PHE A 245 1.52 38.41 -3.18
N MET A 246 0.17 38.39 -3.13
CA MET A 246 -0.64 39.30 -3.94
C MET A 246 -0.35 40.78 -3.63
N ALA A 247 -0.05 41.11 -2.37
CA ALA A 247 0.21 42.48 -1.93
C ALA A 247 1.57 43.05 -2.37
N LEU A 248 2.48 42.22 -2.88
CA LEU A 248 3.77 42.70 -3.40
C LEU A 248 3.62 43.58 -4.65
N ASP A 249 4.54 44.52 -4.86
CA ASP A 249 4.66 45.19 -6.15
C ASP A 249 5.50 44.37 -7.13
N ARG A 250 5.16 44.45 -8.43
CA ARG A 250 5.74 43.63 -9.50
C ARG A 250 7.22 43.96 -9.81
N ASP A 251 7.70 45.12 -9.38
CA ASP A 251 9.02 45.68 -9.72
C ASP A 251 10.01 45.74 -8.54
N SER A 252 9.86 44.87 -7.52
CA SER A 252 10.84 44.86 -6.41
C SER A 252 12.19 44.32 -6.88
N GLU A 253 13.28 45.07 -6.70
CA GLU A 253 14.66 44.60 -6.91
C GLU A 253 15.12 43.54 -5.88
N ALA A 254 14.25 43.14 -4.95
CA ALA A 254 14.55 42.16 -3.92
C ALA A 254 14.67 40.74 -4.48
N SER A 255 15.68 40.00 -4.00
CA SER A 255 15.86 38.59 -4.31
C SER A 255 15.02 37.74 -3.35
N TRP A 256 14.08 36.97 -3.91
CA TRP A 256 13.15 36.09 -3.18
C TRP A 256 13.54 34.61 -3.30
N THR A 257 14.84 34.31 -3.18
CA THR A 257 15.38 32.98 -3.53
C THR A 257 14.77 31.84 -2.71
N LYS A 258 14.57 32.02 -1.39
CA LYS A 258 14.00 30.95 -0.53
C LYS A 258 12.53 30.75 -0.83
N VAL A 259 11.82 31.85 -1.06
CA VAL A 259 10.39 31.82 -1.38
C VAL A 259 10.16 31.20 -2.75
N GLU A 260 11.00 31.47 -3.75
CA GLU A 260 10.94 30.84 -5.08
C GLU A 260 11.06 29.32 -4.98
N GLU A 261 12.02 28.82 -4.19
CA GLU A 261 12.18 27.38 -3.93
C GLU A 261 10.96 26.77 -3.23
N LEU A 262 10.39 27.48 -2.24
CA LEU A 262 9.18 27.04 -1.54
C LEU A 262 7.96 26.99 -2.47
N HIS A 263 7.80 27.95 -3.38
CA HIS A 263 6.72 27.91 -4.37
C HIS A 263 6.88 26.72 -5.31
N GLN A 264 8.10 26.46 -5.81
CA GLN A 264 8.38 25.31 -6.64
C GLN A 264 8.05 24.00 -5.92
N ARG A 265 8.57 23.82 -4.70
CA ARG A 265 8.35 22.61 -3.88
C ARG A 265 6.86 22.43 -3.57
N THR A 266 6.18 23.50 -3.18
CA THR A 266 4.74 23.50 -2.91
C THR A 266 3.96 23.09 -4.15
N TYR A 267 4.21 23.74 -5.29
CA TYR A 267 3.52 23.42 -6.54
C TYR A 267 3.69 21.95 -6.93
N LEU A 268 4.93 21.44 -6.89
CA LEU A 268 5.20 20.03 -7.20
C LEU A 268 4.47 19.09 -6.23
N SER A 269 4.52 19.34 -4.92
CA SER A 269 3.81 18.52 -3.92
C SER A 269 2.29 18.48 -4.13
N LEU A 270 1.69 19.61 -4.55
CA LEU A 270 0.25 19.69 -4.77
C LEU A 270 -0.22 18.88 -5.99
N ILE A 271 0.66 18.61 -6.95
CA ILE A 271 0.34 17.91 -8.20
C ILE A 271 0.88 16.47 -8.26
N GLU A 272 1.26 15.89 -7.11
CA GLU A 272 1.73 14.50 -6.99
C GLU A 272 0.60 13.46 -6.87
N GLY A 273 -0.65 13.91 -6.92
CA GLY A 273 -1.83 13.03 -6.98
C GLY A 273 -2.50 12.75 -5.63
N GLU A 274 -2.13 13.47 -4.57
CA GLU A 274 -2.78 13.38 -3.25
C GLU A 274 -4.08 14.20 -3.14
N TYR A 275 -4.14 15.32 -3.86
CA TYR A 275 -5.26 16.26 -3.81
C TYR A 275 -6.19 16.12 -5.02
N LEU A 276 -7.47 16.38 -4.82
CA LEU A 276 -8.45 16.49 -5.91
C LEU A 276 -8.37 17.87 -6.55
N ILE A 277 -8.71 17.98 -7.84
CA ILE A 277 -8.64 19.25 -8.59
C ILE A 277 -9.51 20.32 -7.92
N LYS A 278 -10.68 19.92 -7.39
CA LYS A 278 -11.60 20.82 -6.67
C LYS A 278 -11.00 21.44 -5.41
N GLU A 279 -10.07 20.76 -4.74
CA GLU A 279 -9.40 21.25 -3.53
C GLU A 279 -8.31 22.27 -3.89
N LEU A 280 -7.68 22.08 -5.04
CA LEU A 280 -6.65 22.96 -5.59
C LEU A 280 -7.21 24.19 -6.31
N GLN A 281 -8.52 24.18 -6.61
CA GLN A 281 -9.20 25.29 -7.27
C GLN A 281 -9.12 26.56 -6.41
N GLY A 282 -8.60 27.65 -7.00
CA GLY A 282 -8.36 28.91 -6.30
C GLY A 282 -7.14 28.89 -5.36
N ILE A 283 -6.35 27.81 -5.33
CA ILE A 283 -5.07 27.76 -4.61
C ILE A 283 -3.92 27.77 -5.62
N VAL A 284 -3.89 26.79 -6.52
CA VAL A 284 -2.77 26.63 -7.47
C VAL A 284 -2.67 27.79 -8.47
N PRO A 285 -3.77 28.32 -9.06
CA PRO A 285 -3.65 29.47 -9.96
C PRO A 285 -3.01 30.70 -9.30
N ASP A 286 -3.38 30.99 -8.06
CA ASP A 286 -2.82 32.10 -7.29
C ASP A 286 -1.36 31.82 -6.90
N LEU A 287 -1.05 30.57 -6.53
CA LEU A 287 0.32 30.13 -6.24
C LEU A 287 1.23 30.31 -7.46
N LEU A 288 0.78 29.89 -8.65
CA LEU A 288 1.51 30.03 -9.89
C LEU A 288 1.72 31.50 -10.28
N GLY A 289 0.69 32.33 -10.16
CA GLY A 289 0.79 33.77 -10.42
C GLY A 289 1.77 34.47 -9.48
N ASN A 290 1.72 34.14 -8.18
CA ASN A 290 2.65 34.65 -7.18
C ASN A 290 4.07 34.12 -7.39
N TRP A 291 4.23 32.85 -7.74
CA TRP A 291 5.52 32.26 -8.05
C TRP A 291 6.18 32.95 -9.25
N LEU A 292 5.44 33.17 -10.34
CA LEU A 292 5.94 33.89 -11.51
C LEU A 292 6.39 35.31 -11.15
N LYS A 293 5.66 35.97 -10.25
CA LYS A 293 5.95 37.33 -9.78
C LYS A 293 7.24 37.40 -8.95
N VAL A 294 7.51 36.42 -8.08
CA VAL A 294 8.72 36.38 -7.23
C VAL A 294 9.93 35.73 -7.92
N SER A 295 9.72 34.99 -9.02
CA SER A 295 10.79 34.31 -9.75
C SER A 295 11.75 35.29 -10.42
N ASN A 296 13.05 35.06 -10.25
CA ASN A 296 14.09 35.82 -10.92
C ASN A 296 14.01 35.65 -12.46
N ARG A 297 14.36 36.69 -13.23
CA ARG A 297 14.34 36.68 -14.69
C ARG A 297 15.15 35.52 -15.29
N SER A 298 16.29 35.18 -14.69
CA SER A 298 17.16 34.09 -15.15
C SER A 298 16.70 32.67 -14.75
N LYS A 299 15.72 32.53 -13.85
CA LYS A 299 15.19 31.24 -13.37
C LYS A 299 13.69 31.07 -13.66
N SER A 300 13.14 31.95 -14.49
CA SER A 300 11.71 32.03 -14.71
C SER A 300 11.13 30.94 -15.61
N LEU A 301 11.97 30.13 -16.28
CA LEU A 301 11.50 29.08 -17.19
C LEU A 301 10.55 28.11 -16.50
N PHE A 302 10.94 27.60 -15.32
CA PHE A 302 10.19 26.57 -14.61
C PHE A 302 8.80 27.09 -14.19
N ALA A 303 8.74 28.28 -13.59
CA ALA A 303 7.50 28.93 -13.18
C ALA A 303 6.61 29.29 -14.38
N SER A 304 7.22 29.78 -15.47
CA SER A 304 6.49 30.17 -16.68
C SER A 304 5.89 28.96 -17.39
N ALA A 305 6.65 27.86 -17.50
CA ALA A 305 6.16 26.60 -18.04
C ALA A 305 5.06 25.99 -17.15
N ALA A 306 5.13 26.16 -15.83
CA ALA A 306 4.07 25.74 -14.91
C ALA A 306 2.76 26.49 -15.18
N VAL A 307 2.84 27.82 -15.35
CA VAL A 307 1.69 28.67 -15.74
C VAL A 307 1.09 28.22 -17.08
N MET A 308 1.93 27.99 -18.09
CA MET A 308 1.47 27.59 -19.43
C MET A 308 0.81 26.20 -19.42
N SER A 309 1.46 25.21 -18.80
CA SER A 309 0.93 23.85 -18.68
C SER A 309 -0.36 23.78 -17.87
N TRP A 310 -0.44 24.52 -16.76
CA TRP A 310 -1.67 24.59 -15.98
C TRP A 310 -2.83 25.17 -16.79
N ASN A 311 -2.59 26.21 -17.60
CA ASN A 311 -3.62 26.77 -18.47
C ASN A 311 -4.03 25.83 -19.61
N GLU A 312 -3.10 25.02 -20.14
CA GLU A 312 -3.41 24.02 -21.17
C GLU A 312 -4.33 22.92 -20.63
N VAL A 313 -4.06 22.42 -19.42
CA VAL A 313 -4.88 21.38 -18.78
C VAL A 313 -6.17 21.94 -18.18
N PHE A 314 -6.12 23.17 -17.65
CA PHE A 314 -7.24 23.86 -17.02
C PHE A 314 -7.48 25.24 -17.65
N PRO A 315 -8.12 25.30 -18.84
CA PRO A 315 -8.38 26.55 -19.52
C PRO A 315 -9.15 27.54 -18.65
N THR A 316 -8.81 28.83 -18.74
CA THR A 316 -9.45 29.95 -18.01
C THR A 316 -9.18 30.00 -16.50
N ALA A 317 -8.38 29.09 -15.95
CA ALA A 317 -8.04 29.10 -14.52
C ALA A 317 -7.15 30.28 -14.10
N LEU A 318 -6.37 30.84 -15.04
CA LEU A 318 -5.38 31.90 -14.78
C LEU A 318 -5.77 33.23 -15.47
N PRO A 319 -5.49 34.39 -14.85
CA PRO A 319 -5.72 35.70 -15.46
C PRO A 319 -4.84 35.94 -16.70
N ALA A 320 -5.39 36.61 -17.71
CA ALA A 320 -4.69 36.88 -18.99
C ALA A 320 -3.34 37.60 -18.84
N HIS A 321 -3.20 38.48 -17.84
CA HIS A 321 -1.94 39.21 -17.61
C HIS A 321 -0.81 38.33 -17.01
N VAL A 322 -1.15 37.21 -16.37
CA VAL A 322 -0.19 36.21 -15.87
C VAL A 322 0.30 35.37 -17.05
N LEU A 323 -0.62 34.95 -17.92
CA LEU A 323 -0.29 34.21 -19.15
C LEU A 323 0.64 35.01 -20.07
N ALA A 324 0.32 36.29 -20.30
CA ALA A 324 1.16 37.16 -21.13
C ALA A 324 2.57 37.37 -20.56
N ASP A 325 2.72 37.36 -19.23
CA ASP A 325 4.03 37.47 -18.56
C ASP A 325 4.83 36.17 -18.68
N ALA A 326 4.18 35.01 -18.47
CA ALA A 326 4.82 33.70 -18.66
C ALA A 326 5.28 33.50 -20.11
N GLU A 327 4.42 33.83 -21.07
CA GLU A 327 4.75 33.77 -22.50
C GLU A 327 5.94 34.67 -22.83
N ASN A 328 5.93 35.92 -22.37
CA ASN A 328 7.03 36.85 -22.59
C ASN A 328 8.35 36.33 -22.02
N ARG A 329 8.34 35.75 -20.81
CA ARG A 329 9.52 35.18 -20.15
C ARG A 329 10.08 33.98 -20.91
N ILE A 330 9.22 33.06 -21.38
CA ILE A 330 9.60 31.86 -22.14
C ILE A 330 10.28 32.20 -23.48
N PHE A 331 9.89 33.28 -24.15
CA PHE A 331 10.45 33.60 -25.47
C PHE A 331 11.62 34.57 -25.45
N HIS A 332 11.78 35.39 -24.40
CA HIS A 332 12.72 36.51 -24.43
C HIS A 332 13.87 36.42 -23.44
N TYR A 333 13.86 35.47 -22.49
CA TYR A 333 14.91 35.33 -21.48
C TYR A 333 15.82 34.11 -21.76
N GLU A 334 17.04 34.16 -21.23
CA GLU A 334 17.91 32.98 -21.21
C GLU A 334 17.40 31.99 -20.15
N HIS A 335 17.47 30.70 -20.46
CA HIS A 335 16.95 29.65 -19.60
C HIS A 335 18.02 28.64 -19.18
N ASP A 336 17.87 28.15 -17.96
CA ASP A 336 18.56 26.92 -17.52
C ASP A 336 17.99 25.70 -18.27
N SER A 337 18.84 24.71 -18.54
CA SER A 337 18.41 23.46 -19.17
C SER A 337 17.60 22.59 -18.21
N ILE A 338 16.70 21.78 -18.76
CA ILE A 338 16.03 20.75 -17.97
C ILE A 338 17.05 19.72 -17.50
N GLN A 339 17.05 19.49 -16.19
CA GLN A 339 17.80 18.41 -15.59
C GLN A 339 17.00 17.10 -15.68
N LEU A 340 17.68 16.01 -16.01
CA LEU A 340 17.07 14.68 -16.14
C LEU A 340 16.35 14.23 -14.86
N ASN A 341 16.85 14.70 -13.71
CA ASN A 341 16.38 14.40 -12.37
C ASN A 341 14.87 14.66 -12.24
N TYR A 342 14.36 15.76 -12.80
CA TYR A 342 12.95 16.12 -12.74
C TYR A 342 12.08 15.10 -13.48
N THR A 343 12.53 14.62 -14.63
CA THR A 343 11.84 13.59 -15.42
C THR A 343 11.84 12.24 -14.69
N VAL A 344 12.97 11.89 -14.05
CA VAL A 344 13.08 10.67 -13.24
C VAL A 344 12.15 10.72 -12.03
N GLU A 345 12.09 11.87 -11.35
CA GLU A 345 11.21 12.09 -10.20
C GLU A 345 9.72 12.00 -10.59
N LEU A 346 9.33 12.61 -11.71
CA LEU A 346 7.96 12.51 -12.24
C LEU A 346 7.56 11.06 -12.50
N PHE A 347 8.41 10.28 -13.17
CA PHE A 347 8.11 8.87 -13.43
C PHE A 347 8.03 8.03 -12.16
N LYS A 348 8.94 8.28 -11.20
CA LYS A 348 8.92 7.61 -9.90
C LYS A 348 7.62 7.89 -9.14
N THR A 349 7.21 9.15 -9.11
CA THR A 349 5.97 9.56 -8.44
C THR A 349 4.74 8.97 -9.12
N LEU A 350 4.70 8.98 -10.46
CA LEU A 350 3.64 8.33 -11.24
C LEU A 350 3.54 6.82 -10.95
N ILE A 351 4.68 6.11 -10.88
CA ILE A 351 4.69 4.67 -10.56
C ILE A 351 4.21 4.41 -9.13
N ASN A 352 4.68 5.21 -8.16
CA ASN A 352 4.25 5.06 -6.77
C ASN A 352 2.75 5.29 -6.64
N TRP A 353 2.25 6.37 -7.24
CA TRP A 353 0.82 6.64 -7.29
C TRP A 353 0.03 5.51 -7.95
N ALA A 354 0.48 4.98 -9.09
CA ALA A 354 -0.18 3.87 -9.77
C ALA A 354 -0.25 2.63 -8.86
N LYS A 355 0.87 2.28 -8.20
CA LYS A 355 0.96 1.16 -7.26
C LYS A 355 0.01 1.31 -6.08
N ASP A 356 -0.02 2.49 -5.46
CA ASP A 356 -0.87 2.78 -4.30
C ASP A 356 -2.36 2.75 -4.66
N ASN A 357 -2.69 2.97 -5.93
CA ASN A 357 -4.04 2.87 -6.49
C ASN A 357 -4.34 1.52 -7.16
N HIS A 358 -3.50 0.50 -6.93
CA HIS A 358 -3.63 -0.86 -7.48
C HIS A 358 -3.60 -0.96 -9.01
N LEU A 359 -2.93 -0.01 -9.66
CA LEU A 359 -2.64 -0.03 -11.10
C LEU A 359 -1.19 -0.51 -11.30
N GLU A 360 -0.99 -1.38 -12.29
CA GLU A 360 0.33 -1.92 -12.59
C GLU A 360 0.89 -1.32 -13.88
N VAL A 361 2.00 -0.60 -13.75
CA VAL A 361 2.85 -0.27 -14.89
C VAL A 361 3.73 -1.49 -15.21
N ALA A 362 3.68 -1.95 -16.46
CA ALA A 362 4.42 -3.11 -16.95
C ALA A 362 5.92 -3.03 -16.59
N HIS A 363 6.48 -4.15 -16.11
CA HIS A 363 7.88 -4.24 -15.68
C HIS A 363 8.86 -3.82 -16.78
N GLN A 364 8.58 -4.24 -18.02
CA GLN A 364 9.33 -3.84 -19.22
C GLN A 364 9.49 -2.31 -19.35
N LYS A 365 8.45 -1.52 -19.07
CA LYS A 365 8.53 -0.05 -19.12
C LYS A 365 9.40 0.53 -18.02
N LYS A 366 9.29 -0.01 -16.80
CA LYS A 366 10.12 0.39 -15.67
C LYS A 366 11.59 0.12 -15.96
N TRP A 367 11.89 -1.07 -16.51
CA TRP A 367 13.23 -1.45 -16.93
C TRP A 367 13.74 -0.52 -18.04
N LEU A 368 12.93 -0.27 -19.08
CA LEU A 368 13.31 0.60 -20.20
C LEU A 368 13.61 2.02 -19.74
N PHE A 369 12.78 2.58 -18.85
CA PHE A 369 13.02 3.90 -18.27
C PHE A 369 14.34 3.92 -17.48
N SER A 370 14.58 2.91 -16.65
CA SER A 370 15.83 2.78 -15.89
C SER A 370 17.05 2.69 -16.81
N HIS A 371 16.97 1.90 -17.89
CA HIS A 371 18.05 1.75 -18.87
C HIS A 371 18.35 3.09 -19.57
N LEU A 372 17.31 3.79 -20.04
CA LEU A 372 17.44 5.07 -20.72
C LEU A 372 17.84 6.22 -19.79
N SER A 373 17.57 6.14 -18.47
CA SER A 373 18.00 7.17 -17.52
C SER A 373 19.52 7.24 -17.31
N ASN A 374 20.27 6.22 -17.76
CA ASN A 374 21.73 6.21 -17.65
C ASN A 374 22.37 7.12 -18.71
N LEU A 375 23.05 8.17 -18.24
CA LEU A 375 23.76 9.14 -19.08
C LEU A 375 25.19 8.71 -19.45
N ASN A 376 25.75 7.70 -18.80
CA ASN A 376 27.11 7.23 -19.06
C ASN A 376 27.24 6.50 -20.39
N ARG A 377 26.12 6.21 -21.07
CA ARG A 377 26.13 5.49 -22.35
C ARG A 377 25.13 6.07 -23.33
N LYS A 378 25.54 6.02 -24.59
CA LYS A 378 24.69 6.36 -25.72
C LYS A 378 24.03 5.11 -26.28
N ASN A 379 22.74 5.19 -26.52
CA ASN A 379 21.93 4.07 -27.00
C ASN A 379 21.72 4.21 -28.50
N LEU A 380 22.29 3.30 -29.28
CA LEU A 380 22.15 3.30 -30.74
C LEU A 380 21.24 2.16 -31.18
N VAL A 381 20.23 2.47 -31.99
CA VAL A 381 19.45 1.43 -32.66
C VAL A 381 20.22 0.94 -33.88
N VAL A 382 20.44 -0.37 -33.96
CA VAL A 382 21.06 -1.02 -35.10
C VAL A 382 19.98 -1.81 -35.84
N THR A 383 19.71 -1.44 -37.09
CA THR A 383 18.60 -2.00 -37.86
C THR A 383 18.88 -2.06 -39.36
N GLY A 384 17.98 -2.69 -40.11
CA GLY A 384 17.89 -2.59 -41.56
C GLY A 384 16.94 -3.65 -42.14
N THR A 385 17.01 -3.86 -43.45
CA THR A 385 16.20 -4.82 -44.21
C THR A 385 16.73 -6.24 -44.10
N VAL A 386 15.90 -7.20 -44.52
CA VAL A 386 16.21 -8.63 -44.41
C VAL A 386 17.52 -8.99 -45.12
N GLN A 387 18.37 -9.80 -44.47
CA GLN A 387 19.65 -10.31 -44.99
C GLN A 387 20.80 -9.29 -45.11
N ASN A 388 20.71 -8.12 -44.49
CA ASN A 388 21.74 -7.06 -44.57
C ASN A 388 23.05 -7.37 -43.80
N GLY A 389 23.09 -8.40 -42.96
CA GLY A 389 24.26 -8.74 -42.14
C GLY A 389 24.34 -7.98 -40.81
N LYS A 390 23.21 -7.48 -40.27
CA LYS A 390 23.13 -6.85 -38.94
C LYS A 390 23.61 -7.77 -37.82
N THR A 391 23.12 -9.00 -37.77
CA THR A 391 23.48 -9.97 -36.72
C THR A 391 24.98 -10.26 -36.71
N SER A 392 25.59 -10.43 -37.89
CA SER A 392 27.04 -10.65 -37.98
C SER A 392 27.86 -9.42 -37.58
N PHE A 393 27.34 -8.21 -37.80
CA PHE A 393 27.97 -6.96 -37.34
C PHE A 393 27.94 -6.83 -35.81
N ILE A 394 26.81 -7.09 -35.16
CA ILE A 394 26.70 -6.98 -33.70
C ILE A 394 27.55 -8.05 -33.01
N ASN A 395 27.48 -9.30 -33.48
CA ASN A 395 28.32 -10.38 -32.95
C ASN A 395 29.82 -10.10 -33.10
N SER A 396 30.27 -9.40 -34.15
CA SER A 396 31.68 -9.03 -34.27
C SER A 396 32.11 -7.92 -33.30
N ILE A 397 31.19 -7.06 -32.86
CA ILE A 397 31.42 -6.06 -31.80
C ILE A 397 31.50 -6.74 -30.42
N ILE A 398 30.62 -7.71 -30.16
CA ILE A 398 30.62 -8.48 -28.91
C ILE A 398 31.87 -9.38 -28.83
N GLY A 399 32.30 -9.93 -29.97
CA GLY A 399 33.39 -10.91 -30.05
C GLY A 399 32.92 -12.37 -29.94
N GLU A 400 31.62 -12.59 -29.79
CA GLU A 400 30.98 -13.90 -29.65
C GLU A 400 29.68 -13.97 -30.45
N LYS A 401 29.30 -15.17 -30.90
CA LYS A 401 28.07 -15.40 -31.68
C LYS A 401 26.89 -15.67 -30.75
N LEU A 402 26.27 -14.61 -30.25
CA LEU A 402 25.15 -14.69 -29.30
C LEU A 402 23.80 -14.36 -29.95
N LEU A 403 23.79 -13.43 -30.92
CA LEU A 403 22.58 -13.05 -31.63
C LEU A 403 22.36 -13.96 -32.86
N GLY A 404 21.09 -14.27 -33.13
CA GLY A 404 20.60 -14.98 -34.32
C GLY A 404 19.61 -14.13 -35.12
N ASP A 405 18.55 -14.74 -35.65
CA ASP A 405 17.45 -14.00 -36.30
C ASP A 405 16.56 -13.37 -35.20
N GLU A 406 16.71 -12.07 -34.96
CA GLU A 406 16.01 -11.43 -33.86
C GLU A 406 14.54 -11.17 -34.18
N THR A 407 13.65 -11.85 -33.46
CA THR A 407 12.20 -11.63 -33.47
C THR A 407 11.73 -10.64 -32.40
N VAL A 408 12.59 -10.30 -31.45
CA VAL A 408 12.36 -9.33 -30.36
C VAL A 408 13.55 -8.36 -30.25
N PRO A 409 13.36 -7.16 -29.69
CA PRO A 409 14.45 -6.22 -29.45
C PRO A 409 15.42 -6.73 -28.38
N VAL A 410 16.72 -6.61 -28.68
CA VAL A 410 17.84 -7.04 -27.82
C VAL A 410 18.70 -5.82 -27.48
N PHE A 411 18.78 -5.50 -26.19
CA PHE A 411 19.61 -4.42 -25.66
C PHE A 411 20.97 -5.01 -25.26
N VAL A 412 22.00 -4.63 -26.00
CA VAL A 412 23.37 -5.12 -25.83
C VAL A 412 24.20 -4.05 -25.14
N SER A 413 24.81 -4.41 -24.01
CA SER A 413 25.71 -3.53 -23.26
C SER A 413 26.86 -4.32 -22.63
N SER A 414 28.00 -3.67 -22.36
CA SER A 414 29.16 -4.29 -21.70
C SER A 414 29.32 -3.73 -20.29
N ASN A 415 29.63 -4.52 -19.26
CA ASN A 415 29.88 -3.96 -17.92
C ASN A 415 31.02 -4.74 -17.24
N GLY A 416 32.24 -4.51 -17.71
CA GLY A 416 33.39 -5.35 -17.37
C GLY A 416 33.17 -6.81 -17.78
N ASP A 417 33.50 -7.74 -16.88
CA ASP A 417 33.45 -9.18 -17.14
C ASP A 417 32.07 -9.83 -16.92
N ILE A 418 31.00 -9.03 -16.77
CA ILE A 418 29.64 -9.55 -16.53
C ILE A 418 29.07 -10.14 -17.83
N ALA A 419 28.70 -11.42 -17.77
CA ALA A 419 28.04 -12.16 -18.84
C ALA A 419 26.65 -12.63 -18.34
N GLU A 420 25.61 -11.90 -18.72
CA GLU A 420 24.22 -12.14 -18.33
C GLU A 420 23.30 -11.94 -19.54
N MET A 421 22.34 -12.86 -19.70
CA MET A 421 21.25 -12.74 -20.67
C MET A 421 19.94 -12.90 -19.93
N ASN A 422 19.09 -11.87 -19.99
CA ASN A 422 17.83 -11.85 -19.28
C ASN A 422 16.67 -11.51 -20.22
N GLU A 423 15.57 -12.27 -20.10
CA GLU A 423 14.26 -11.91 -20.63
C GLU A 423 13.62 -10.87 -19.72
N ILE A 424 13.14 -9.78 -20.31
CA ILE A 424 12.35 -8.75 -19.64
C ILE A 424 10.92 -8.82 -20.20
N SER A 425 10.02 -9.31 -19.36
CA SER A 425 8.59 -9.45 -19.68
C SER A 425 7.76 -8.34 -19.01
N THR A 426 6.45 -8.35 -19.24
CA THR A 426 5.51 -7.44 -18.55
C THR A 426 5.44 -7.68 -17.04
N THR A 427 5.68 -8.92 -16.58
CA THR A 427 5.54 -9.34 -15.18
C THR A 427 6.85 -9.39 -14.41
N GLY A 428 8.00 -9.49 -15.09
CA GLY A 428 9.29 -9.57 -14.41
C GLY A 428 10.48 -9.88 -15.31
N THR A 429 11.63 -10.13 -14.68
CA THR A 429 12.90 -10.48 -15.31
C THR A 429 13.25 -11.94 -15.01
N SER A 430 13.66 -12.69 -16.02
CA SER A 430 14.13 -14.08 -15.89
C SER A 430 15.40 -14.32 -16.70
N ALA A 431 16.33 -15.10 -16.16
CA ALA A 431 17.55 -15.48 -16.88
C ALA A 431 17.22 -16.39 -18.08
N LEU A 432 17.90 -16.18 -19.20
CA LEU A 432 17.83 -17.01 -20.40
C LEU A 432 19.13 -17.78 -20.59
N GLY A 433 19.04 -19.05 -20.99
CA GLY A 433 20.19 -19.85 -21.39
C GLY A 433 20.56 -19.64 -22.86
N ASP A 434 19.55 -19.47 -23.72
CA ASP A 434 19.70 -19.23 -25.15
C ASP A 434 18.70 -18.15 -25.62
N ILE A 435 19.13 -17.31 -26.56
CA ILE A 435 18.33 -16.20 -27.09
C ILE A 435 17.04 -16.69 -27.77
N SER A 436 17.00 -17.93 -28.25
CA SER A 436 15.83 -18.54 -28.91
C SER A 436 14.70 -18.95 -27.96
N GLU A 437 14.93 -18.95 -26.64
CA GLU A 437 13.95 -19.36 -25.62
C GLU A 437 13.00 -18.24 -25.19
N HIS A 438 13.12 -17.04 -25.76
CA HIS A 438 12.32 -15.88 -25.40
C HIS A 438 10.83 -16.05 -25.72
N LYS A 439 9.96 -15.37 -24.96
CA LYS A 439 8.51 -15.33 -25.23
C LYS A 439 8.16 -14.19 -26.16
N ALA A 440 7.09 -14.37 -26.94
CA ALA A 440 6.55 -13.32 -27.79
C ALA A 440 6.17 -12.08 -26.97
N GLY A 441 6.58 -10.89 -27.44
CA GLY A 441 6.30 -9.61 -26.78
C GLY A 441 7.25 -9.23 -25.64
N SER A 442 8.26 -10.05 -25.34
CA SER A 442 9.35 -9.69 -24.39
C SER A 442 10.44 -8.84 -25.07
N LEU A 443 11.35 -8.29 -24.27
CA LEU A 443 12.65 -7.78 -24.75
C LEU A 443 13.79 -8.50 -24.04
N ILE A 444 15.00 -8.43 -24.60
CA ILE A 444 16.17 -9.10 -24.05
C ILE A 444 17.19 -8.06 -23.56
N ASP A 445 17.67 -8.20 -22.33
CA ASP A 445 18.81 -7.48 -21.75
C ASP A 445 20.05 -8.39 -21.84
N LEU A 446 20.96 -8.09 -22.76
CA LEU A 446 22.21 -8.81 -22.97
C LEU A 446 23.38 -7.96 -22.45
N LYS A 447 23.87 -8.32 -21.26
CA LYS A 447 25.10 -7.76 -20.69
C LYS A 447 26.23 -8.72 -20.99
N TRP A 448 27.17 -8.31 -21.84
CA TRP A 448 28.26 -9.19 -22.26
C TRP A 448 29.59 -8.43 -22.34
N PRO A 449 30.72 -9.07 -21.97
CA PRO A 449 32.03 -8.43 -22.06
C PRO A 449 32.35 -8.02 -23.51
N SER A 450 32.47 -6.72 -23.75
CA SER A 450 32.94 -6.16 -25.02
C SER A 450 33.79 -4.93 -24.74
N GLN A 451 35.08 -5.05 -25.03
CA GLN A 451 36.04 -3.95 -24.89
C GLN A 451 35.64 -2.74 -25.75
N PHE A 452 35.11 -2.99 -26.96
CA PHE A 452 34.68 -1.92 -27.86
C PHE A 452 33.52 -1.10 -27.28
N LEU A 453 32.49 -1.75 -26.75
CA LEU A 453 31.34 -1.04 -26.19
C LEU A 453 31.68 -0.28 -24.91
N GLU A 454 32.65 -0.79 -24.14
CA GLU A 454 33.13 -0.15 -22.92
C GLU A 454 34.01 1.07 -23.20
N ASP A 455 35.00 0.93 -24.10
CA ASP A 455 35.90 2.02 -24.48
C ASP A 455 35.15 3.19 -25.16
N GLU A 456 34.11 2.88 -25.94
CA GLU A 456 33.35 3.88 -26.70
C GLU A 456 32.07 4.37 -26.00
N GLU A 457 31.76 3.85 -24.81
CA GLU A 457 30.58 4.21 -24.01
C GLU A 457 29.24 4.07 -24.78
N TYR A 458 29.10 3.03 -25.61
CA TYR A 458 27.87 2.74 -26.36
C TYR A 458 27.11 1.54 -25.80
N SER A 459 25.80 1.55 -26.01
CA SER A 459 24.93 0.39 -25.91
C SER A 459 24.13 0.28 -27.20
N LEU A 460 23.94 -0.94 -27.68
CA LEU A 460 23.30 -1.21 -28.96
C LEU A 460 21.91 -1.79 -28.72
N ILE A 461 20.95 -1.38 -29.53
CA ILE A 461 19.60 -1.94 -29.53
C ILE A 461 19.45 -2.66 -30.87
N SER A 462 19.63 -3.98 -30.88
CA SER A 462 19.33 -4.80 -32.05
C SER A 462 17.82 -4.98 -32.11
N THR A 463 17.19 -4.57 -33.21
CA THR A 463 15.74 -4.71 -33.37
C THR A 463 15.41 -5.67 -34.51
N PRO A 464 14.18 -6.23 -34.57
CA PRO A 464 13.76 -7.06 -35.70
C PRO A 464 13.90 -6.33 -37.04
N GLU A 465 14.33 -7.05 -38.08
CA GLU A 465 14.55 -6.49 -39.42
C GLU A 465 13.25 -5.97 -40.04
N PHE A 466 13.35 -4.97 -40.92
CA PHE A 466 12.20 -4.42 -41.63
C PHE A 466 11.76 -5.32 -42.78
N SER A 467 10.46 -5.64 -42.80
CA SER A 467 9.76 -6.11 -43.99
C SER A 467 9.03 -4.94 -44.65
N VAL A 468 9.15 -4.83 -45.97
CA VAL A 468 8.59 -3.73 -46.78
C VAL A 468 7.07 -3.67 -46.68
N ASP A 469 6.42 -4.82 -46.47
CA ASP A 469 4.97 -4.93 -46.39
C ASP A 469 4.39 -4.54 -45.01
N ALA A 470 5.25 -4.34 -43.99
CA ALA A 470 4.83 -4.15 -42.60
C ALA A 470 5.65 -3.09 -41.85
N ILE A 471 6.08 -2.01 -42.54
CA ILE A 471 6.97 -0.98 -41.97
C ILE A 471 6.34 -0.30 -40.74
N GLU A 472 5.07 0.11 -40.81
CA GLU A 472 4.40 0.85 -39.72
C GLU A 472 4.14 -0.01 -38.48
N ASN A 473 3.89 -1.30 -38.68
CA ASN A 473 3.61 -2.26 -37.60
C ASN A 473 4.88 -2.92 -37.04
N ASN A 474 6.06 -2.58 -37.57
CA ASN A 474 7.32 -3.14 -37.09
C ASN A 474 7.65 -2.59 -35.69
N GLU A 475 8.01 -3.49 -34.76
CA GLU A 475 8.34 -3.12 -33.39
C GLU A 475 9.52 -2.16 -33.27
N THR A 476 10.44 -2.18 -34.23
CA THR A 476 11.58 -1.25 -34.33
C THR A 476 11.12 0.21 -34.24
N MET A 477 9.97 0.56 -34.83
CA MET A 477 9.45 1.92 -34.85
C MET A 477 9.15 2.48 -33.45
N LYS A 478 9.01 1.64 -32.43
CA LYS A 478 8.85 2.04 -31.02
C LYS A 478 10.17 2.51 -30.38
N TYR A 479 11.29 1.96 -30.82
CA TYR A 479 12.60 2.17 -30.18
C TYR A 479 13.45 3.26 -30.84
N ILE A 480 13.22 3.54 -32.13
CA ILE A 480 13.96 4.60 -32.84
C ILE A 480 13.86 5.95 -32.13
N PRO A 481 12.68 6.47 -31.74
CA PRO A 481 12.58 7.77 -31.06
C PRO A 481 13.33 7.82 -29.73
N LEU A 482 13.52 6.66 -29.08
CA LEU A 482 14.20 6.53 -27.79
C LEU A 482 15.73 6.43 -27.92
N SER A 483 16.26 6.31 -29.15
CA SER A 483 17.69 6.12 -29.43
C SER A 483 18.42 7.44 -29.66
N ASP A 484 19.70 7.52 -29.29
CA ASP A 484 20.56 8.70 -29.54
C ASP A 484 21.00 8.79 -31.00
N GLY A 485 20.81 7.72 -31.76
CA GLY A 485 21.12 7.64 -33.17
C GLY A 485 20.77 6.27 -33.72
N LEU A 486 20.67 6.23 -35.05
CA LEU A 486 20.37 5.02 -35.79
C LEU A 486 21.54 4.65 -36.68
N LEU A 487 21.97 3.39 -36.57
CA LEU A 487 22.98 2.77 -37.41
C LEU A 487 22.29 1.78 -38.36
N TYR A 488 22.15 2.17 -39.62
CA TYR A 488 21.47 1.38 -40.63
C TYR A 488 22.48 0.48 -41.37
N ILE A 489 22.26 -0.84 -41.33
CA ILE A 489 23.16 -1.81 -41.94
C ILE A 489 22.71 -2.12 -43.37
N LEU A 490 23.64 -2.03 -44.32
CA LEU A 490 23.48 -2.28 -45.74
C LEU A 490 24.36 -3.45 -46.19
N ASP A 491 23.90 -4.22 -47.17
CA ASP A 491 24.69 -5.26 -47.81
C ASP A 491 25.61 -4.68 -48.90
N ALA A 492 26.91 -4.97 -48.86
CA ALA A 492 27.88 -4.58 -49.89
C ALA A 492 27.53 -5.09 -51.30
N GLN A 493 26.78 -6.19 -51.44
CA GLN A 493 26.39 -6.74 -52.75
C GLN A 493 25.30 -5.91 -53.44
N THR A 494 24.41 -5.30 -52.68
CA THR A 494 23.30 -4.48 -53.18
C THR A 494 23.05 -3.28 -52.25
N PRO A 495 23.99 -2.32 -52.15
CA PRO A 495 23.88 -1.25 -51.18
C PRO A 495 22.80 -0.25 -51.59
N PHE A 496 21.93 0.10 -50.63
CA PHE A 496 20.92 1.16 -50.73
C PHE A 496 19.86 0.89 -51.79
N THR A 497 18.98 -0.09 -51.55
CA THR A 497 17.86 -0.45 -52.43
C THR A 497 16.67 0.52 -52.31
N GLU A 498 15.72 0.46 -53.26
CA GLU A 498 14.46 1.23 -53.18
C GLU A 498 13.62 0.86 -51.95
N ASP A 499 13.69 -0.39 -51.51
CA ASP A 499 12.97 -0.87 -50.34
C ASP A 499 13.59 -0.34 -49.04
N GLU A 500 14.92 -0.25 -48.96
CA GLU A 500 15.63 0.43 -47.87
C GLU A 500 15.28 1.92 -47.83
N LEU A 501 15.18 2.59 -48.98
CA LEU A 501 14.75 3.98 -49.07
C LEU A 501 13.34 4.19 -48.50
N LYS A 502 12.37 3.32 -48.84
CA LYS A 502 11.00 3.40 -48.28
C LYS A 502 10.99 3.31 -46.76
N VAL A 503 11.75 2.38 -46.19
CA VAL A 503 11.89 2.20 -44.74
C VAL A 503 12.46 3.47 -44.11
N LEU A 504 13.56 3.98 -44.65
CA LEU A 504 14.26 5.15 -44.11
C LEU A 504 13.43 6.44 -44.19
N VAL A 505 12.64 6.64 -45.26
CA VAL A 505 11.69 7.76 -45.35
C VAL A 505 10.67 7.69 -44.23
N LYS A 506 10.11 6.50 -43.95
CA LYS A 506 9.17 6.30 -42.83
C LYS A 506 9.80 6.52 -41.46
N ILE A 507 11.05 6.10 -41.28
CA ILE A 507 11.82 6.39 -40.08
C ILE A 507 11.98 7.90 -39.90
N LYS A 508 12.35 8.62 -40.96
CA LYS A 508 12.55 10.09 -40.93
C LYS A 508 11.26 10.86 -40.66
N GLU A 509 10.12 10.40 -41.21
CA GLU A 509 8.80 10.96 -40.93
C GLU A 509 8.44 10.86 -39.43
N ARG A 510 8.77 9.74 -38.79
CA ARG A 510 8.41 9.48 -37.37
C ARG A 510 9.41 10.03 -36.37
N ALA A 511 10.70 10.09 -36.72
CA ALA A 511 11.79 10.50 -35.84
C ALA A 511 12.76 11.44 -36.58
N PRO A 512 12.34 12.67 -36.93
CA PRO A 512 13.12 13.57 -37.77
C PRO A 512 14.45 14.01 -37.13
N GLU A 513 14.52 14.03 -35.80
CA GLU A 513 15.68 14.49 -35.03
C GLU A 513 16.75 13.41 -34.82
N VAL A 514 16.43 12.14 -35.07
CA VAL A 514 17.37 11.04 -34.84
C VAL A 514 18.41 11.03 -35.97
N PRO A 515 19.71 11.14 -35.66
CA PRO A 515 20.75 11.07 -36.67
C PRO A 515 20.85 9.65 -37.24
N VAL A 516 20.91 9.55 -38.57
CA VAL A 516 20.97 8.27 -39.30
C VAL A 516 22.31 8.16 -40.03
N HIS A 517 23.07 7.12 -39.72
CA HIS A 517 24.34 6.81 -40.38
C HIS A 517 24.37 5.34 -40.81
N PHE A 518 25.21 5.03 -41.79
CA PHE A 518 25.15 3.76 -42.52
C PHE A 518 26.44 2.96 -42.36
N VAL A 519 26.30 1.65 -42.22
CA VAL A 519 27.40 0.69 -42.30
C VAL A 519 27.14 -0.24 -43.46
N ILE A 520 28.07 -0.30 -44.41
CA ILE A 520 28.03 -1.28 -45.49
C ILE A 520 28.80 -2.52 -45.01
N ASN A 521 28.08 -3.57 -44.65
CA ASN A 521 28.68 -4.81 -44.16
C ASN A 521 28.97 -5.79 -45.32
N LYS A 522 29.71 -6.88 -45.02
CA LYS A 522 30.16 -7.90 -45.97
C LYS A 522 31.20 -7.39 -46.99
N MET A 523 31.96 -6.35 -46.67
CA MET A 523 33.00 -5.82 -47.58
C MET A 523 34.16 -6.79 -47.88
N ASP A 524 34.20 -7.96 -47.21
CA ASP A 524 35.04 -9.09 -47.59
C ASP A 524 34.66 -9.72 -48.94
N THR A 525 33.44 -9.49 -49.44
CA THR A 525 33.02 -9.97 -50.78
C THR A 525 33.61 -9.15 -51.92
N ALA A 526 34.12 -7.95 -51.64
CA ALA A 526 34.85 -7.14 -52.63
C ALA A 526 36.27 -7.72 -52.84
N PHE A 527 36.61 -8.08 -54.07
CA PHE A 527 37.83 -8.82 -54.38
C PHE A 527 39.08 -7.93 -54.31
N HIS A 528 38.95 -6.62 -54.55
CA HIS A 528 40.05 -5.65 -54.55
C HIS A 528 39.66 -4.29 -53.94
N GLU A 529 40.63 -3.51 -53.44
CA GLU A 529 40.40 -2.21 -52.78
C GLU A 529 39.69 -1.17 -53.68
N ALA A 530 39.94 -1.20 -55.00
CA ALA A 530 39.29 -0.29 -55.95
C ALA A 530 37.78 -0.56 -56.10
N GLU A 531 37.38 -1.83 -56.08
CA GLU A 531 35.97 -2.26 -56.12
C GLU A 531 35.27 -1.87 -54.81
N ALA A 532 35.93 -2.10 -53.66
CA ALA A 532 35.43 -1.68 -52.37
C ALA A 532 35.21 -0.15 -52.29
N ALA A 533 36.14 0.65 -52.83
CA ALA A 533 36.01 2.10 -52.87
C ALA A 533 34.85 2.56 -53.78
N GLN A 534 34.64 1.89 -54.91
CA GLN A 534 33.53 2.19 -55.83
C GLN A 534 32.17 1.94 -55.17
N ILE A 535 32.00 0.78 -54.53
CA ILE A 535 30.76 0.41 -53.82
C ILE A 535 30.40 1.49 -52.77
N VAL A 536 31.38 1.94 -51.99
CA VAL A 536 31.17 2.95 -50.94
C VAL A 536 30.79 4.31 -51.53
N GLU A 537 31.49 4.77 -52.56
CA GLU A 537 31.19 6.09 -53.16
C GLU A 537 29.85 6.11 -53.91
N GLU A 538 29.47 5.02 -54.59
CA GLU A 538 28.15 4.89 -55.23
C GLU A 538 27.02 4.90 -54.19
N ALA A 539 27.15 4.10 -53.12
CA ALA A 539 26.16 4.07 -52.04
C ALA A 539 26.05 5.45 -51.36
N LYS A 540 27.17 6.08 -51.07
CA LYS A 540 27.22 7.42 -50.45
C LYS A 540 26.60 8.50 -51.34
N HIS A 541 26.82 8.47 -52.66
CA HIS A 541 26.16 9.40 -53.57
C HIS A 541 24.64 9.26 -53.49
N ARG A 542 24.12 8.03 -53.57
CA ARG A 542 22.68 7.76 -53.53
C ARG A 542 22.06 8.07 -52.17
N ILE A 543 22.73 7.74 -51.07
CA ILE A 543 22.27 8.06 -49.71
C ILE A 543 22.16 9.57 -49.52
N ASN A 544 23.18 10.32 -49.96
CA ASN A 544 23.24 11.77 -49.74
C ASN A 544 22.20 12.56 -50.55
N GLU A 545 21.60 11.98 -51.60
CA GLU A 545 20.46 12.58 -52.30
C GLU A 545 19.24 12.73 -51.38
N PHE A 546 19.05 11.81 -50.42
CA PHE A 546 17.92 11.80 -49.49
C PHE A 546 18.31 12.16 -48.04
N PHE A 547 19.55 11.87 -47.65
CA PHE A 547 20.10 12.10 -46.31
C PHE A 547 21.45 12.84 -46.39
N PRO A 548 21.47 14.16 -46.61
CA PRO A 548 22.70 14.92 -46.88
C PRO A 548 23.77 14.84 -45.79
N ASP A 549 23.34 14.72 -44.54
CA ASP A 549 24.21 14.65 -43.36
C ASP A 549 24.67 13.23 -43.01
N ALA A 550 24.14 12.22 -43.70
CA ALA A 550 24.47 10.84 -43.44
C ALA A 550 25.93 10.53 -43.81
N ARG A 551 26.53 9.62 -43.04
CA ARG A 551 27.88 9.12 -43.29
C ARG A 551 27.83 7.61 -43.47
N VAL A 552 28.76 7.11 -44.27
CA VAL A 552 28.82 5.71 -44.67
C VAL A 552 30.16 5.13 -44.23
N PHE A 553 30.14 3.99 -43.57
CA PHE A 553 31.34 3.28 -43.13
C PHE A 553 31.41 1.86 -43.72
N PRO A 554 32.48 1.49 -44.43
CA PRO A 554 32.68 0.12 -44.90
C PRO A 554 33.14 -0.79 -43.76
N TYR A 555 32.49 -1.95 -43.61
CA TYR A 555 32.79 -2.92 -42.55
C TYR A 555 32.80 -4.37 -43.06
N SER A 556 33.56 -5.24 -42.40
CA SER A 556 33.52 -6.68 -42.64
C SER A 556 33.65 -7.45 -41.33
N SER A 557 32.55 -8.13 -40.95
CA SER A 557 32.49 -8.99 -39.76
C SER A 557 33.48 -10.17 -39.75
N LEU A 558 34.15 -10.47 -40.87
CA LEU A 558 35.10 -11.59 -41.00
C LEU A 558 36.58 -11.17 -40.87
N ARG A 559 36.88 -9.87 -40.99
CA ARG A 559 38.25 -9.34 -40.87
C ARG A 559 38.61 -9.14 -39.39
N SER A 560 39.90 -9.10 -39.06
CA SER A 560 40.36 -9.00 -37.67
C SER A 560 39.78 -7.78 -36.96
N ALA A 561 38.99 -8.02 -35.92
CA ALA A 561 38.30 -7.02 -35.07
C ALA A 561 39.18 -5.80 -34.75
N SER A 562 40.42 -6.02 -34.28
CA SER A 562 41.32 -4.96 -33.81
C SER A 562 41.71 -3.89 -34.84
N LYS A 563 41.73 -4.20 -36.14
CA LYS A 563 42.10 -3.22 -37.20
C LYS A 563 40.93 -2.36 -37.67
N GLN A 564 39.70 -2.85 -37.54
CA GLN A 564 38.49 -2.15 -37.98
C GLN A 564 37.81 -1.40 -36.85
N HIS A 565 37.95 -1.88 -35.62
CA HIS A 565 37.38 -1.25 -34.43
C HIS A 565 37.84 0.19 -34.25
N GLN A 566 39.12 0.50 -34.50
CA GLN A 566 39.59 1.89 -34.41
C GLN A 566 38.91 2.83 -35.43
N GLY A 567 38.69 2.34 -36.65
CA GLY A 567 37.98 3.11 -37.68
C GLY A 567 36.50 3.28 -37.37
N LEU A 568 35.86 2.22 -36.87
CA LEU A 568 34.46 2.23 -36.46
C LEU A 568 34.24 3.13 -35.23
N ALA A 569 35.12 3.07 -34.24
CA ALA A 569 35.18 3.96 -33.09
C ALA A 569 35.23 5.42 -33.53
N THR A 570 36.21 5.77 -34.37
CA THR A 570 36.34 7.13 -34.92
C THR A 570 35.08 7.57 -35.67
N PHE A 571 34.47 6.67 -36.44
CA PHE A 571 33.22 6.93 -37.16
C PHE A 571 32.06 7.19 -36.21
N MET A 572 31.87 6.35 -35.20
CA MET A 572 30.79 6.47 -34.23
C MET A 572 30.98 7.73 -33.38
N GLU A 573 32.20 7.96 -32.89
CA GLU A 573 32.56 9.16 -32.15
C GLU A 573 32.27 10.42 -32.98
N THR A 574 32.71 10.50 -34.24
CA THR A 574 32.54 11.71 -35.06
C THR A 574 31.07 12.03 -35.36
N ASN A 575 30.25 11.01 -35.58
CA ASN A 575 28.89 11.18 -36.11
C ASN A 575 27.81 11.16 -35.03
N PHE A 576 28.06 10.52 -33.89
CA PHE A 576 27.13 10.46 -32.75
C PHE A 576 27.67 11.23 -31.51
N LYS A 577 28.73 12.04 -31.64
CA LYS A 577 29.15 12.93 -30.53
C LYS A 577 28.12 14.02 -30.31
N LEU A 578 27.61 14.06 -29.09
CA LEU A 578 26.84 15.16 -28.55
C LEU A 578 27.63 15.75 -27.38
N ARG A 579 27.44 17.06 -27.13
CA ARG A 579 27.91 17.69 -25.89
C ARG A 579 27.13 17.09 -24.72
N ALA A 580 27.75 16.94 -23.55
CA ALA A 580 27.10 16.33 -22.37
C ALA A 580 25.73 16.96 -22.03
N LYS A 581 25.64 18.30 -22.10
CA LYS A 581 24.38 19.04 -21.90
C LYS A 581 23.28 18.62 -22.89
N ALA A 582 23.61 18.53 -24.17
CA ALA A 582 22.69 18.10 -25.22
C ALA A 582 22.30 16.61 -25.12
N VAL A 583 23.15 15.76 -24.53
CA VAL A 583 22.80 14.35 -24.24
C VAL A 583 21.72 14.30 -23.16
N GLU A 584 21.89 15.07 -22.09
CA GLU A 584 20.94 15.10 -20.98
C GLU A 584 19.57 15.62 -21.42
N GLU A 585 19.52 16.74 -22.14
CA GLU A 585 18.29 17.33 -22.66
C GLU A 585 17.55 16.37 -23.60
N ARG A 586 18.24 15.81 -24.60
CA ARG A 586 17.64 14.81 -25.51
C ARG A 586 17.15 13.58 -24.75
N ARG A 587 17.85 13.16 -23.69
CA ARG A 587 17.42 12.03 -22.88
C ARG A 587 16.17 12.36 -22.06
N ALA A 588 16.10 13.56 -21.51
CA ALA A 588 14.89 14.04 -20.83
C ALA A 588 13.68 14.01 -21.78
N THR A 589 13.80 14.53 -23.01
CA THR A 589 12.72 14.50 -24.02
C THR A 589 12.20 13.08 -24.30
N LYS A 590 13.11 12.11 -24.45
CA LYS A 590 12.76 10.71 -24.70
C LYS A 590 12.05 10.05 -23.52
N LEU A 591 12.53 10.33 -22.31
CA LEU A 591 11.89 9.84 -21.09
C LEU A 591 10.51 10.47 -20.89
N LEU A 592 10.31 11.75 -21.25
CA LEU A 592 8.99 12.38 -21.25
C LEU A 592 8.02 11.69 -22.22
N GLN A 593 8.47 11.29 -23.42
CA GLN A 593 7.66 10.49 -24.35
C GLN A 593 7.24 9.14 -23.73
N LEU A 594 8.16 8.48 -23.00
CA LEU A 594 7.85 7.23 -22.30
C LEU A 594 6.84 7.45 -21.15
N ILE A 595 6.98 8.54 -20.39
CA ILE A 595 6.02 8.94 -19.34
C ILE A 595 4.65 9.20 -19.95
N ARG A 596 4.57 9.96 -21.06
CA ARG A 596 3.33 10.22 -21.80
C ARG A 596 2.61 8.93 -22.17
N SER A 597 3.33 7.98 -22.78
CA SER A 597 2.75 6.68 -23.13
C SER A 597 2.26 5.89 -21.90
N THR A 598 2.96 6.01 -20.77
CA THR A 598 2.59 5.34 -19.52
C THR A 598 1.35 5.97 -18.91
N LEU A 599 1.24 7.30 -18.95
CA LEU A 599 0.08 8.04 -18.47
C LEU A 599 -1.17 7.71 -19.30
N THR A 600 -1.05 7.61 -20.62
CA THR A 600 -2.15 7.16 -21.50
C THR A 600 -2.61 5.74 -21.16
N GLU A 601 -1.69 4.80 -20.98
CA GLU A 601 -2.03 3.43 -20.57
C GLU A 601 -2.68 3.37 -19.19
N LEU A 602 -2.24 4.20 -18.23
CA LEU A 602 -2.86 4.28 -16.91
C LEU A 602 -4.28 4.84 -16.99
N LEU A 603 -4.54 5.82 -17.86
CA LEU A 603 -5.91 6.30 -18.13
C LEU A 603 -6.81 5.19 -18.66
N ASP A 604 -6.31 4.39 -19.61
CA ASP A 604 -7.05 3.26 -20.19
C ASP A 604 -7.22 2.11 -19.17
N SER A 605 -6.25 1.93 -18.27
CA SER A 605 -6.23 0.84 -17.29
C SER A 605 -7.41 0.86 -16.33
N ARG A 606 -8.00 2.03 -16.04
CA ARG A 606 -9.20 2.13 -15.19
C ARG A 606 -10.39 1.41 -15.82
N ILE A 607 -10.63 1.66 -17.11
CA ILE A 607 -11.72 1.03 -17.86
C ILE A 607 -11.47 -0.48 -17.93
N ALA A 608 -10.23 -0.88 -18.27
CA ALA A 608 -9.85 -2.28 -18.30
C ALA A 608 -9.99 -2.98 -16.94
N MET A 609 -9.72 -2.27 -15.83
CA MET A 609 -9.91 -2.78 -14.47
C MET A 609 -11.39 -2.94 -14.11
N GLU A 610 -12.24 -1.96 -14.45
CA GLU A 610 -13.69 -2.08 -14.29
C GLU A 610 -14.24 -3.25 -15.11
N ASP A 611 -13.81 -3.39 -16.37
CA ASP A 611 -14.20 -4.50 -17.24
C ASP A 611 -13.73 -5.85 -16.67
N ASN A 612 -12.49 -5.95 -16.19
CA ASN A 612 -11.95 -7.18 -15.61
C ASN A 612 -12.69 -7.57 -14.32
N LEU A 613 -12.96 -6.61 -13.43
CA LEU A 613 -13.75 -6.86 -12.22
C LEU A 613 -15.17 -7.29 -12.56
N THR A 614 -15.80 -6.66 -13.56
CA THR A 614 -17.14 -7.04 -14.04
C THR A 614 -17.13 -8.46 -14.60
N ASN A 615 -16.19 -8.79 -15.48
CA ASN A 615 -16.02 -10.14 -16.02
C ASN A 615 -15.75 -11.17 -14.91
N THR A 616 -14.98 -10.80 -13.89
CA THR A 616 -14.70 -11.65 -12.71
C THR A 616 -15.98 -11.94 -11.91
N VAL A 617 -16.84 -10.94 -11.73
CA VAL A 617 -18.14 -11.12 -11.07
C VAL A 617 -19.03 -12.04 -11.90
N GLU A 618 -19.21 -11.73 -13.20
CA GLU A 618 -20.06 -12.52 -14.10
C GLU A 618 -19.61 -13.99 -14.20
N PHE A 619 -18.31 -14.22 -14.34
CA PHE A 619 -17.74 -15.57 -14.38
C PHE A 619 -17.99 -16.33 -13.07
N ASN A 620 -17.72 -15.70 -11.93
CA ASN A 620 -17.90 -16.35 -10.63
C ASN A 620 -19.37 -16.59 -10.29
N GLU A 621 -20.29 -15.72 -10.71
CA GLU A 621 -21.74 -15.94 -10.57
C GLU A 621 -22.22 -17.14 -11.41
N ASP A 622 -21.75 -17.29 -12.65
CA ASP A 622 -22.04 -18.48 -13.49
C ASP A 622 -21.49 -19.76 -12.84
N ILE A 623 -20.25 -19.72 -12.35
CA ILE A 623 -19.63 -20.86 -11.65
C ILE A 623 -20.38 -21.22 -10.37
N LEU A 624 -20.77 -20.24 -9.56
CA LEU A 624 -21.52 -20.49 -8.32
C LEU A 624 -22.87 -21.15 -8.60
N SER A 625 -23.56 -20.72 -9.65
CA SER A 625 -24.80 -21.36 -10.13
C SER A 625 -24.57 -22.83 -10.52
N ARG A 626 -23.48 -23.11 -11.26
CA ARG A 626 -23.11 -24.48 -11.66
C ARG A 626 -22.71 -25.35 -10.47
N LEU A 627 -21.90 -24.83 -9.54
CA LEU A 627 -21.49 -25.53 -8.32
C LEU A 627 -22.71 -25.88 -7.47
N SER A 628 -23.62 -24.93 -7.28
CA SER A 628 -24.87 -25.15 -6.54
C SER A 628 -25.73 -26.23 -7.19
N GLY A 629 -25.87 -26.21 -8.52
CA GLY A 629 -26.56 -27.27 -9.26
C GLY A 629 -25.90 -28.64 -9.09
N PHE A 630 -24.57 -28.67 -9.12
CA PHE A 630 -23.80 -29.90 -8.98
C PHE A 630 -23.86 -30.47 -7.54
N ILE A 631 -23.74 -29.64 -6.51
CA ILE A 631 -23.88 -30.06 -5.10
C ILE A 631 -25.25 -30.71 -4.86
N ASN A 632 -26.32 -30.12 -5.39
CA ASN A 632 -27.67 -30.70 -5.30
C ASN A 632 -27.73 -32.07 -5.98
N HIS A 633 -27.17 -32.19 -7.18
CA HIS A 633 -27.12 -33.46 -7.89
C HIS A 633 -26.30 -34.52 -7.14
N LEU A 634 -25.20 -34.12 -6.50
CA LEU A 634 -24.38 -35.03 -5.69
C LEU A 634 -25.13 -35.54 -4.46
N HIS A 635 -25.95 -34.71 -3.80
CA HIS A 635 -26.82 -35.16 -2.70
C HIS A 635 -27.90 -36.16 -3.18
N GLU A 636 -28.44 -35.97 -4.38
CA GLU A 636 -29.37 -36.92 -4.99
C GLU A 636 -28.67 -38.26 -5.28
N ALA A 637 -27.46 -38.22 -5.85
CA ALA A 637 -26.66 -39.40 -6.13
C ALA A 637 -26.27 -40.14 -4.83
N GLU A 638 -25.81 -39.44 -3.80
CA GLU A 638 -25.54 -39.99 -2.47
C GLU A 638 -26.78 -40.72 -1.91
N SER A 639 -27.93 -40.05 -1.94
CA SER A 639 -29.20 -40.62 -1.46
C SER A 639 -29.62 -41.87 -2.25
N GLU A 640 -29.40 -41.87 -3.56
CA GLU A 640 -29.66 -43.02 -4.42
C GLU A 640 -28.74 -44.20 -4.06
N LYS A 641 -27.43 -43.97 -3.86
CA LYS A 641 -26.47 -45.01 -3.47
C LYS A 641 -26.77 -45.58 -2.09
N ILE A 642 -27.11 -44.74 -1.12
CA ILE A 642 -27.57 -45.19 0.20
C ILE A 642 -28.74 -46.15 0.06
N ARG A 643 -29.75 -45.79 -0.75
CA ARG A 643 -30.92 -46.63 -0.96
C ARG A 643 -30.53 -47.94 -1.65
N SER A 644 -29.85 -47.87 -2.79
CA SER A 644 -29.46 -49.05 -3.60
C SER A 644 -28.68 -50.07 -2.78
N ILE A 645 -27.58 -49.64 -2.16
CA ILE A 645 -26.67 -50.51 -1.42
C ILE A 645 -27.37 -51.12 -0.19
N THR A 646 -28.13 -50.33 0.56
CA THR A 646 -28.83 -50.79 1.77
C THR A 646 -29.98 -51.75 1.42
N GLU A 647 -30.76 -51.48 0.37
CA GLU A 647 -31.85 -52.36 -0.06
C GLU A 647 -31.31 -53.69 -0.58
N ASN A 648 -30.22 -53.68 -1.35
CA ASN A 648 -29.56 -54.89 -1.83
C ASN A 648 -29.01 -55.74 -0.66
N TYR A 649 -28.39 -55.12 0.35
CA TYR A 649 -27.95 -55.83 1.55
C TYR A 649 -29.12 -56.48 2.29
N ARG A 650 -30.18 -55.68 2.52
CA ARG A 650 -31.39 -56.13 3.23
C ARG A 650 -32.08 -57.28 2.50
N ALA A 651 -32.09 -57.28 1.17
CA ALA A 651 -32.64 -58.37 0.38
C ALA A 651 -31.93 -59.71 0.68
N VAL A 652 -30.59 -59.70 0.71
CA VAL A 652 -29.77 -60.87 1.05
C VAL A 652 -30.09 -61.38 2.45
N THR A 653 -30.14 -60.50 3.46
CA THR A 653 -30.40 -60.92 4.84
C THR A 653 -31.83 -61.43 5.04
N ILE A 654 -32.85 -60.79 4.43
CA ILE A 654 -34.25 -61.23 4.50
C ILE A 654 -34.42 -62.61 3.86
N GLU A 655 -33.80 -62.85 2.70
CA GLU A 655 -33.89 -64.15 2.03
C GLU A 655 -33.31 -65.26 2.91
N MET A 656 -32.10 -65.06 3.47
CA MET A 656 -31.46 -66.04 4.33
C MET A 656 -32.23 -66.28 5.64
N LYS A 657 -32.77 -65.22 6.26
CA LYS A 657 -33.66 -65.32 7.44
C LYS A 657 -34.90 -66.17 7.13
N ARG A 658 -35.51 -65.94 5.95
CA ARG A 658 -36.72 -66.66 5.51
C ARG A 658 -36.43 -68.15 5.27
N GLU A 659 -35.32 -68.47 4.62
CA GLU A 659 -34.90 -69.85 4.38
C GLU A 659 -34.60 -70.61 5.68
N ALA A 660 -33.92 -69.96 6.63
CA ALA A 660 -33.66 -70.53 7.95
C ALA A 660 -34.96 -70.77 8.74
N ALA A 661 -35.86 -69.77 8.78
CA ALA A 661 -37.15 -69.87 9.48
C ALA A 661 -38.05 -70.99 8.92
N LYS A 662 -37.93 -71.31 7.63
CA LYS A 662 -38.65 -72.40 6.96
C LYS A 662 -37.98 -73.77 7.17
N THR A 663 -36.65 -73.83 7.12
CA THR A 663 -35.90 -75.10 7.08
C THR A 663 -35.67 -75.68 8.47
N ILE A 664 -35.37 -74.86 9.48
CA ILE A 664 -35.11 -75.31 10.86
C ILE A 664 -36.30 -76.14 11.41
N PRO A 665 -37.57 -75.69 11.33
CA PRO A 665 -38.69 -76.49 11.82
C PRO A 665 -38.85 -77.85 11.13
N ARG A 666 -38.51 -77.94 9.85
CA ARG A 666 -38.55 -79.19 9.11
C ARG A 666 -37.49 -80.17 9.64
N LEU A 667 -36.26 -79.72 9.77
CA LEU A 667 -35.15 -80.52 10.28
C LEU A 667 -35.39 -80.99 11.73
N LEU A 668 -35.98 -80.14 12.57
CA LEU A 668 -36.33 -80.50 13.94
C LEU A 668 -37.40 -81.60 14.01
N ARG A 669 -38.39 -81.60 13.11
CA ARG A 669 -39.39 -82.69 13.01
C ARG A 669 -38.77 -84.01 12.56
N GLU A 670 -37.79 -83.96 11.66
CA GLU A 670 -37.05 -85.14 11.18
C GLU A 670 -36.21 -85.80 12.29
N CYS A 671 -35.89 -85.06 13.37
CA CYS A 671 -35.22 -85.63 14.54
C CYS A 671 -36.06 -86.69 15.29
N SER A 672 -37.36 -86.80 14.98
CA SER A 672 -38.21 -87.90 15.46
C SER A 672 -37.68 -89.29 15.08
N SER A 673 -36.92 -89.39 13.97
CA SER A 673 -36.28 -90.63 13.51
C SER A 673 -35.21 -91.18 14.48
N TYR A 674 -34.68 -90.35 15.37
CA TYR A 674 -33.72 -90.76 16.41
C TYR A 674 -34.39 -91.36 17.65
N VAL A 675 -35.72 -91.25 17.76
CA VAL A 675 -36.50 -91.96 18.78
C VAL A 675 -36.61 -93.41 18.33
N LYS A 676 -35.97 -94.35 19.05
CA LYS A 676 -36.03 -95.81 18.83
C LYS A 676 -36.78 -96.52 19.96
N GLU A 677 -37.34 -97.70 19.71
CA GLU A 677 -38.08 -98.47 20.71
C GLU A 677 -37.22 -98.87 21.93
N ASP A 678 -35.91 -98.98 21.75
CA ASP A 678 -34.90 -99.29 22.77
C ASP A 678 -34.25 -98.05 23.43
N SER A 679 -34.76 -96.85 23.17
CA SER A 679 -34.19 -95.60 23.71
C SER A 679 -34.32 -95.47 25.24
N ASN A 680 -33.38 -94.77 25.87
CA ASN A 680 -33.47 -94.46 27.30
C ASN A 680 -34.38 -93.25 27.56
N PHE A 681 -35.68 -93.47 27.73
CA PHE A 681 -36.67 -92.41 27.95
C PHE A 681 -36.47 -91.56 29.23
N LYS A 682 -35.57 -91.94 30.15
CA LYS A 682 -35.18 -91.10 31.30
C LYS A 682 -34.33 -89.90 30.88
N THR A 683 -33.43 -90.08 29.91
CA THR A 683 -32.48 -89.08 29.42
C THR A 683 -32.76 -88.62 27.99
N LEU A 684 -33.66 -89.29 27.27
CA LEU A 684 -33.96 -89.06 25.85
C LEU A 684 -34.30 -87.60 25.52
N HIS A 685 -35.00 -86.85 26.38
CA HIS A 685 -35.29 -85.45 26.13
C HIS A 685 -34.04 -84.55 26.15
N LEU A 686 -33.02 -84.88 26.97
CA LEU A 686 -31.74 -84.19 26.99
C LEU A 686 -30.92 -84.55 25.76
N GLU A 687 -30.89 -85.84 25.41
CA GLU A 687 -30.20 -86.35 24.21
C GLU A 687 -30.82 -85.78 22.93
N LEU A 688 -32.15 -85.77 22.80
CA LEU A 688 -32.85 -85.18 21.66
C LEU A 688 -32.68 -83.66 21.61
N ASN A 689 -32.69 -82.96 22.75
CA ASN A 689 -32.40 -81.53 22.76
C ASN A 689 -30.99 -81.25 22.25
N GLU A 690 -30.00 -82.05 22.65
CA GLU A 690 -28.63 -81.94 22.14
C GLU A 690 -28.57 -82.24 20.65
N ARG A 691 -29.21 -83.32 20.19
CA ARG A 691 -29.25 -83.71 18.77
C ARG A 691 -29.96 -82.68 17.90
N MET A 692 -31.05 -82.10 18.39
CA MET A 692 -31.78 -81.02 17.71
C MET A 692 -30.91 -79.76 17.59
N ASN A 693 -30.19 -79.38 18.65
CA ASN A 693 -29.22 -78.29 18.59
C ASN A 693 -28.06 -78.59 17.62
N GLU A 694 -27.54 -79.81 17.64
CA GLU A 694 -26.51 -80.26 16.68
C GLU A 694 -27.02 -80.21 15.24
N THR A 695 -28.29 -80.55 15.01
CA THR A 695 -28.93 -80.50 13.69
C THR A 695 -29.08 -79.05 13.20
N ILE A 696 -29.52 -78.13 14.07
CA ILE A 696 -29.57 -76.69 13.75
C ILE A 696 -28.14 -76.19 13.45
N ARG A 697 -27.19 -76.48 14.33
CA ARG A 697 -25.78 -76.07 14.18
C ARG A 697 -25.20 -76.57 12.85
N THR A 698 -25.40 -77.84 12.52
CA THR A 698 -24.94 -78.44 11.26
C THR A 698 -25.54 -77.73 10.06
N TYR A 699 -26.85 -77.50 10.03
CA TYR A 699 -27.50 -76.77 8.93
C TYR A 699 -26.99 -75.34 8.79
N MET A 700 -26.93 -74.60 9.89
CA MET A 700 -26.50 -73.21 9.89
C MET A 700 -25.04 -73.08 9.44
N HIS A 701 -24.12 -73.95 9.90
CA HIS A 701 -22.70 -73.87 9.52
C HIS A 701 -22.36 -74.52 8.17
N SER A 702 -22.98 -75.64 7.82
CA SER A 702 -22.62 -76.40 6.62
C SER A 702 -23.45 -76.05 5.39
N ASP A 703 -24.58 -75.34 5.54
CA ASP A 703 -25.47 -74.98 4.42
C ASP A 703 -25.83 -73.49 4.37
N LEU A 704 -26.37 -72.89 5.44
CA LEU A 704 -26.81 -71.49 5.41
C LEU A 704 -25.64 -70.49 5.38
N LEU A 705 -24.66 -70.64 6.29
CA LEU A 705 -23.53 -69.71 6.43
C LEU A 705 -22.64 -69.66 5.17
N PRO A 706 -22.32 -70.78 4.49
CA PRO A 706 -21.57 -70.74 3.21
C PRO A 706 -22.33 -69.98 2.12
N ARG A 707 -23.65 -70.14 2.02
CA ARG A 707 -24.49 -69.41 1.05
C ARG A 707 -24.57 -67.93 1.39
N LEU A 708 -24.85 -67.57 2.65
CA LEU A 708 -24.84 -66.19 3.12
C LEU A 708 -23.48 -65.52 2.85
N ARG A 709 -22.37 -66.22 3.06
CA ARG A 709 -21.03 -65.72 2.72
C ARG A 709 -20.91 -65.40 1.23
N GLN A 710 -21.37 -66.27 0.35
CA GLN A 710 -21.31 -66.05 -1.09
C GLN A 710 -22.14 -64.83 -1.52
N GLU A 711 -23.38 -64.73 -1.04
CA GLU A 711 -24.27 -63.61 -1.38
C GLU A 711 -23.75 -62.27 -0.83
N LEU A 712 -23.18 -62.26 0.38
CA LEU A 712 -22.56 -61.04 0.94
C LEU A 712 -21.29 -60.61 0.20
N GLN A 713 -20.50 -61.55 -0.33
CA GLN A 713 -19.36 -61.21 -1.20
C GLN A 713 -19.85 -60.61 -2.52
N LEU A 714 -20.90 -61.17 -3.13
CA LEU A 714 -21.49 -60.60 -4.34
C LEU A 714 -22.06 -59.19 -4.10
N TRP A 715 -22.70 -58.98 -2.95
CA TRP A 715 -23.17 -57.65 -2.53
C TRP A 715 -22.00 -56.66 -2.34
N LEU A 716 -20.91 -57.08 -1.70
CA LEU A 716 -19.69 -56.25 -1.54
C LEU A 716 -19.12 -55.85 -2.91
N ASP A 717 -18.98 -56.79 -3.84
CA ASP A 717 -18.42 -56.53 -5.17
C ASP A 717 -19.33 -55.63 -6.03
N THR A 718 -20.65 -55.72 -5.84
CA THR A 718 -21.62 -54.86 -6.51
C THR A 718 -21.59 -53.44 -5.93
N SER A 719 -21.57 -53.32 -4.61
CA SER A 719 -21.48 -52.04 -3.92
C SER A 719 -20.17 -51.31 -4.23
N ASN A 720 -19.05 -52.05 -4.29
CA ASN A 720 -17.76 -51.50 -4.70
C ASN A 720 -17.80 -50.87 -6.10
N ARG A 721 -18.46 -51.54 -7.05
CA ARG A 721 -18.63 -51.01 -8.41
C ARG A 721 -19.47 -49.74 -8.42
N GLU A 722 -20.60 -49.72 -7.72
CA GLU A 722 -21.44 -48.51 -7.63
C GLU A 722 -20.71 -47.29 -7.03
N LEU A 723 -19.81 -47.52 -6.07
CA LEU A 723 -18.99 -46.46 -5.47
C LEU A 723 -17.82 -46.04 -6.39
N ILE A 724 -17.22 -46.97 -7.13
CA ILE A 724 -16.23 -46.64 -8.17
C ILE A 724 -16.87 -45.76 -9.25
N ASP A 725 -18.05 -46.12 -9.76
CA ASP A 725 -18.76 -45.32 -10.76
C ASP A 725 -19.01 -43.88 -10.27
N SER A 726 -19.29 -43.73 -8.96
CA SER A 726 -19.48 -42.42 -8.34
C SER A 726 -18.17 -41.62 -8.26
N GLN A 727 -17.05 -42.28 -7.97
CA GLN A 727 -15.72 -41.65 -7.98
C GLN A 727 -15.32 -41.21 -9.40
N GLU A 728 -15.58 -42.02 -10.41
CA GLU A 728 -15.27 -41.70 -11.81
C GLU A 728 -16.05 -40.45 -12.26
N PHE A 729 -17.35 -40.38 -11.93
CA PHE A 729 -18.17 -39.21 -12.20
C PHE A 729 -17.63 -37.93 -11.53
N LEU A 730 -17.21 -38.01 -10.26
CA LEU A 730 -16.62 -36.88 -9.55
C LEU A 730 -15.28 -36.41 -10.14
N GLN A 731 -14.47 -37.34 -10.68
CA GLN A 731 -13.23 -37.00 -11.38
C GLN A 731 -13.49 -36.29 -12.71
N GLU A 732 -14.48 -36.74 -13.49
CA GLU A 732 -14.91 -36.07 -14.71
C GLU A 732 -15.39 -34.64 -14.43
N MET A 733 -16.17 -34.47 -13.36
CA MET A 733 -16.66 -33.15 -12.94
C MET A 733 -15.54 -32.25 -12.43
N SER A 734 -14.56 -32.79 -11.70
CA SER A 734 -13.35 -32.07 -11.31
C SER A 734 -12.61 -31.53 -12.55
N GLY A 735 -12.44 -32.37 -13.58
CA GLY A 735 -11.84 -31.95 -14.85
C GLY A 735 -12.65 -30.86 -15.57
N THR A 736 -13.98 -30.96 -15.54
CA THR A 736 -14.87 -29.95 -16.13
C THR A 736 -14.72 -28.59 -15.46
N PHE A 737 -14.75 -28.53 -14.12
CA PHE A 737 -14.55 -27.27 -13.40
C PHE A 737 -13.13 -26.72 -13.58
N ASN A 738 -12.10 -27.56 -13.49
CA ASN A 738 -10.71 -27.13 -13.72
C ASN A 738 -10.49 -26.57 -15.12
N ASN A 739 -11.13 -27.13 -16.15
CA ASN A 739 -11.10 -26.57 -17.51
C ASN A 739 -11.80 -25.20 -17.61
N LEU A 740 -12.92 -25.00 -16.89
CA LEU A 740 -13.60 -23.70 -16.83
C LEU A 740 -12.72 -22.65 -16.14
N TYR A 741 -12.06 -23.01 -15.04
CA TYR A 741 -11.12 -22.13 -14.34
C TYR A 741 -9.79 -21.94 -15.09
N LYS A 742 -9.44 -22.85 -16.01
CA LYS A 742 -8.12 -22.95 -16.67
C LYS A 742 -6.96 -23.16 -15.69
N GLU A 743 -7.25 -23.72 -14.53
CA GLU A 743 -6.31 -24.06 -13.47
C GLU A 743 -6.75 -25.35 -12.76
N GLU A 744 -5.81 -26.13 -12.21
CA GLU A 744 -6.13 -27.26 -11.35
C GLU A 744 -6.55 -26.77 -9.96
N LYS A 745 -7.85 -26.52 -9.80
CA LYS A 745 -8.42 -25.91 -8.59
C LYS A 745 -9.08 -26.92 -7.66
N MET A 746 -9.63 -28.00 -8.20
CA MET A 746 -10.51 -28.92 -7.48
C MET A 746 -10.20 -30.40 -7.77
N HIS A 747 -10.26 -31.22 -6.73
CA HIS A 747 -9.97 -32.66 -6.73
C HIS A 747 -10.95 -33.48 -5.86
N LEU A 748 -12.11 -33.82 -6.41
CA LEU A 748 -13.18 -34.51 -5.70
C LEU A 748 -12.91 -36.01 -5.51
N ASN A 749 -12.27 -36.38 -4.40
CA ASN A 749 -11.92 -37.77 -4.06
C ASN A 749 -12.72 -38.29 -2.86
N CYS A 750 -13.40 -39.42 -3.04
CA CYS A 750 -14.16 -40.13 -2.02
C CYS A 750 -13.28 -41.04 -1.13
N ASP A 751 -13.79 -41.41 0.05
CA ASP A 751 -13.08 -42.28 1.00
C ASP A 751 -13.37 -43.78 0.81
N PHE A 752 -12.53 -44.46 0.03
CA PHE A 752 -12.63 -45.92 -0.19
C PHE A 752 -12.31 -46.78 1.05
N LYS A 753 -11.84 -46.21 2.16
CA LYS A 753 -11.66 -46.98 3.41
C LYS A 753 -12.97 -47.61 3.89
N VAL A 754 -14.10 -47.00 3.56
CA VAL A 754 -15.45 -47.55 3.83
C VAL A 754 -15.58 -48.97 3.27
N MET A 755 -15.10 -49.21 2.05
CA MET A 755 -15.16 -50.54 1.43
C MET A 755 -14.22 -51.56 2.08
N GLU A 756 -13.03 -51.11 2.51
CA GLU A 756 -12.10 -51.94 3.27
C GLU A 756 -12.70 -52.34 4.63
N ASP A 757 -13.35 -51.40 5.29
CA ASP A 757 -14.02 -51.57 6.58
C ASP A 757 -15.22 -52.51 6.46
N TRP A 758 -16.06 -52.37 5.44
CA TRP A 758 -17.16 -53.30 5.18
C TRP A 758 -16.68 -54.72 4.93
N ARG A 759 -15.64 -54.89 4.10
CA ARG A 759 -15.04 -56.21 3.83
C ARG A 759 -14.49 -56.83 5.12
N ARG A 760 -13.81 -56.05 5.94
CA ARG A 760 -13.27 -56.49 7.23
C ARG A 760 -14.38 -56.89 8.20
N ASP A 761 -15.42 -56.07 8.31
CA ASP A 761 -16.51 -56.27 9.26
C ASP A 761 -17.40 -57.45 8.87
N ILE A 762 -17.72 -57.62 7.59
CA ILE A 762 -18.43 -58.83 7.10
C ILE A 762 -17.61 -60.09 7.36
N ASN A 763 -16.30 -60.08 7.08
CA ASN A 763 -15.44 -61.24 7.36
C ASN A 763 -15.35 -61.53 8.87
N ARG A 764 -15.30 -60.49 9.70
CA ARG A 764 -15.33 -60.61 11.17
C ARG A 764 -16.64 -61.24 11.64
N ILE A 765 -17.79 -60.75 11.18
CA ILE A 765 -19.10 -61.28 11.56
C ILE A 765 -19.23 -62.74 11.09
N LEU A 766 -18.90 -63.02 9.82
CA LEU A 766 -18.99 -64.37 9.23
C LEU A 766 -18.05 -65.41 9.86
N SER A 767 -16.98 -64.98 10.55
CA SER A 767 -16.04 -65.88 11.23
C SER A 767 -16.36 -66.11 12.70
N ARG A 768 -17.08 -65.18 13.34
CA ARG A 768 -17.42 -65.22 14.76
C ARG A 768 -18.85 -65.67 15.04
N VAL A 769 -19.73 -65.63 14.03
CA VAL A 769 -21.12 -66.00 14.22
C VAL A 769 -21.23 -67.47 14.65
N GLU A 770 -21.81 -67.68 15.83
CA GLU A 770 -22.06 -68.98 16.40
C GLU A 770 -23.56 -69.20 16.57
N VAL A 771 -23.99 -70.45 16.43
CA VAL A 771 -25.36 -70.84 16.76
C VAL A 771 -25.46 -71.08 18.25
N GLU A 772 -26.12 -70.17 18.96
CA GLU A 772 -26.41 -70.33 20.37
C GLU A 772 -27.23 -71.59 20.66
N LYS A 773 -26.92 -72.25 21.77
CA LYS A 773 -27.66 -73.44 22.21
C LYS A 773 -29.06 -73.05 22.68
N GLU A 774 -30.07 -73.64 22.05
CA GLU A 774 -31.47 -73.44 22.39
C GLU A 774 -31.99 -74.51 23.37
N ASN A 775 -32.86 -74.09 24.28
CA ASN A 775 -33.67 -75.02 25.07
C ASN A 775 -34.91 -75.36 24.26
N ILE A 776 -34.86 -76.42 23.46
CA ILE A 776 -35.91 -76.83 22.50
C ILE A 776 -36.95 -77.72 23.18
N LEU A 777 -36.49 -78.73 23.93
CA LEU A 777 -37.34 -79.70 24.65
C LEU A 777 -37.38 -79.46 26.17
N ASN A 778 -36.82 -78.33 26.60
CA ASN A 778 -36.72 -77.94 28.01
C ASN A 778 -37.55 -76.69 28.36
N ARG A 779 -38.42 -76.23 27.45
CA ARG A 779 -39.33 -75.12 27.71
C ARG A 779 -40.50 -75.57 28.59
N PRO A 780 -41.12 -74.70 29.39
CA PRO A 780 -42.30 -75.04 30.17
C PRO A 780 -43.52 -75.20 29.25
N SER A 781 -43.71 -76.37 28.64
CA SER A 781 -44.96 -76.76 27.98
C SER A 781 -45.59 -77.97 28.69
N THR A 782 -46.91 -77.94 28.82
CA THR A 782 -47.71 -78.93 29.57
C THR A 782 -47.51 -80.36 29.05
N THR A 783 -47.23 -80.51 27.76
CA THR A 783 -46.99 -81.81 27.09
C THR A 783 -45.58 -82.35 27.37
N GLN A 784 -44.58 -81.48 27.49
CA GLN A 784 -43.20 -81.88 27.84
C GLN A 784 -43.08 -82.29 29.32
N TYR A 785 -43.86 -81.69 30.23
CA TYR A 785 -43.95 -82.13 31.63
C TYR A 785 -44.52 -83.56 31.77
N LEU A 786 -45.53 -83.90 30.96
CA LEU A 786 -46.09 -85.27 30.89
C LEU A 786 -45.06 -86.29 30.41
N LEU A 787 -44.30 -85.96 29.36
CA LEU A 787 -43.26 -86.84 28.80
C LEU A 787 -42.05 -86.99 29.76
N LYS A 788 -41.63 -85.92 30.44
CA LYS A 788 -40.58 -85.94 31.47
C LYS A 788 -40.99 -86.72 32.72
N GLY A 789 -42.24 -86.57 33.16
CA GLY A 789 -42.80 -87.29 34.31
C GLY A 789 -42.95 -88.79 34.04
N ALA A 790 -43.42 -89.16 32.84
CA ALA A 790 -43.61 -90.55 32.45
C ALA A 790 -42.26 -91.29 32.27
N GLY A 791 -41.22 -90.64 31.72
CA GLY A 791 -39.88 -91.23 31.64
C GLY A 791 -39.24 -91.55 33.01
N ARG A 792 -39.41 -90.68 34.02
CA ARG A 792 -38.90 -90.92 35.38
C ARG A 792 -39.65 -92.00 36.14
N LEU A 793 -40.98 -92.11 35.95
CA LEU A 793 -41.83 -93.06 36.66
C LEU A 793 -41.83 -94.46 36.03
N PHE A 794 -41.72 -94.56 34.70
CA PHE A 794 -41.92 -95.82 33.97
C PHE A 794 -40.67 -96.37 33.26
N GLY A 795 -39.55 -95.63 33.24
CA GLY A 795 -38.33 -96.06 32.53
C GLY A 795 -37.60 -97.29 33.09
N SER A 796 -38.11 -97.96 34.13
CA SER A 796 -37.58 -99.24 34.67
C SER A 796 -38.41 -100.47 34.31
N LEU A 797 -39.54 -100.30 33.61
CA LEU A 797 -40.43 -101.38 33.18
C LEU A 797 -40.34 -101.54 31.66
N GLN A 798 -39.86 -102.70 31.18
CA GLN A 798 -39.72 -102.99 29.74
C GLN A 798 -41.05 -102.86 28.95
N GLN A 799 -42.21 -103.00 29.60
CA GLN A 799 -43.53 -102.95 28.95
C GLN A 799 -44.05 -101.52 28.65
N SER A 800 -43.47 -100.45 29.22
CA SER A 800 -43.93 -99.06 29.01
C SER A 800 -43.16 -98.28 27.94
N ASN A 801 -42.07 -98.84 27.41
CA ASN A 801 -41.22 -98.17 26.42
C ASN A 801 -41.91 -97.96 25.07
N GLN A 802 -42.82 -98.85 24.66
CA GLN A 802 -43.52 -98.75 23.37
C GLN A 802 -44.50 -97.57 23.33
N LEU A 803 -45.17 -97.25 24.44
CA LEU A 803 -46.10 -96.12 24.54
C LEU A 803 -45.35 -94.77 24.58
N LEU A 804 -44.23 -94.72 25.30
CA LEU A 804 -43.36 -93.53 25.34
C LEU A 804 -42.69 -93.26 23.98
N PHE A 805 -42.26 -94.31 23.28
CA PHE A 805 -41.77 -94.24 21.90
C PHE A 805 -42.77 -93.56 20.96
N THR A 806 -44.02 -94.03 20.94
CA THR A 806 -45.07 -93.46 20.07
C THR A 806 -45.40 -92.01 20.45
N GLN A 807 -45.42 -91.66 21.74
CA GLN A 807 -45.74 -90.30 22.20
C GLN A 807 -44.62 -89.28 21.89
N TYR A 808 -43.35 -89.62 22.13
CA TYR A 808 -42.21 -88.75 21.77
C TYR A 808 -42.15 -88.51 20.26
N LYS A 809 -42.31 -89.58 19.47
CA LYS A 809 -42.28 -89.50 18.01
C LYS A 809 -43.42 -88.61 17.49
N LYS A 810 -44.66 -88.86 17.94
CA LYS A 810 -45.84 -88.06 17.57
C LYS A 810 -45.73 -86.60 18.01
N TYR A 811 -45.15 -86.32 19.17
CA TYR A 811 -44.95 -84.94 19.63
C TYR A 811 -43.98 -84.19 18.71
N ILE A 812 -42.82 -84.76 18.43
CA ILE A 812 -41.78 -84.13 17.60
C ILE A 812 -42.27 -83.93 16.17
N GLU A 813 -42.98 -84.90 15.58
CA GLU A 813 -43.51 -84.80 14.21
C GLU A 813 -44.59 -83.72 14.05
N ASN A 814 -45.38 -83.43 15.09
CA ASN A 814 -46.50 -82.48 15.04
C ASN A 814 -46.18 -81.09 15.60
N GLU A 815 -45.07 -80.92 16.32
CA GLU A 815 -44.62 -79.63 16.84
C GLU A 815 -44.22 -78.69 15.68
N ARG A 816 -44.59 -77.42 15.80
CA ARG A 816 -44.37 -76.43 14.72
C ARG A 816 -42.97 -75.83 14.76
N PHE A 817 -42.32 -75.81 15.92
CA PHE A 817 -40.98 -75.26 16.16
C PHE A 817 -40.73 -73.83 15.65
N THR A 818 -41.78 -73.06 15.37
CA THR A 818 -41.68 -71.68 14.83
C THR A 818 -40.93 -70.75 15.78
N ASP A 819 -41.23 -70.84 17.08
CA ASP A 819 -40.63 -69.97 18.10
C ASP A 819 -39.15 -70.32 18.36
N VAL A 820 -38.75 -71.56 18.06
CA VAL A 820 -37.35 -72.00 18.13
C VAL A 820 -36.59 -71.46 16.92
N ALA A 821 -37.17 -71.61 15.72
CA ALA A 821 -36.57 -71.10 14.50
C ALA A 821 -36.41 -69.57 14.54
N GLN A 822 -37.43 -68.84 15.02
CA GLN A 822 -37.36 -67.38 15.15
C GLN A 822 -36.27 -66.95 16.14
N SER A 823 -36.19 -67.59 17.32
CA SER A 823 -35.13 -67.32 18.30
C SER A 823 -33.73 -67.52 17.72
N VAL A 824 -33.51 -68.63 16.99
CA VAL A 824 -32.23 -68.91 16.33
C VAL A 824 -31.91 -67.86 15.28
N VAL A 825 -32.89 -67.49 14.44
CA VAL A 825 -32.72 -66.49 13.38
C VAL A 825 -32.40 -65.10 13.97
N ASP A 826 -33.16 -64.66 14.97
CA ASP A 826 -32.97 -63.34 15.59
C ASP A 826 -31.58 -63.21 16.23
N LYS A 827 -31.12 -64.26 16.92
CA LYS A 827 -29.78 -64.27 17.55
C LYS A 827 -28.66 -64.35 16.52
N PHE A 828 -28.79 -65.22 15.52
CA PHE A 828 -27.77 -65.42 14.50
C PHE A 828 -27.58 -64.17 13.63
N PHE A 829 -28.66 -63.45 13.31
CA PHE A 829 -28.62 -62.29 12.42
C PHE A 829 -28.41 -60.93 13.14
N LEU A 830 -28.29 -60.91 14.48
CA LEU A 830 -28.20 -59.66 15.24
C LEU A 830 -27.05 -58.75 14.78
N GLU A 831 -25.84 -59.28 14.61
CA GLU A 831 -24.69 -58.48 14.16
C GLU A 831 -24.84 -58.00 12.71
N PHE A 832 -25.50 -58.78 11.86
CA PHE A 832 -25.80 -58.40 10.48
C PHE A 832 -26.82 -57.26 10.40
N ASP A 833 -27.80 -57.22 11.31
CA ASP A 833 -28.79 -56.14 11.41
C ASP A 833 -28.18 -54.85 11.97
N LEU A 834 -27.18 -54.97 12.87
CA LEU A 834 -26.42 -53.81 13.35
C LEU A 834 -25.53 -53.23 12.25
N PHE A 835 -24.89 -54.09 11.45
CA PHE A 835 -24.12 -53.67 10.28
C PHE A 835 -24.99 -52.91 9.27
N GLU A 836 -26.20 -53.40 8.96
CA GLU A 836 -27.14 -52.71 8.06
C GLU A 836 -27.43 -51.27 8.50
N LYS A 837 -27.58 -51.04 9.81
CA LYS A 837 -27.87 -49.71 10.35
C LYS A 837 -26.71 -48.72 10.21
N ALA A 838 -25.48 -49.21 10.09
CA ALA A 838 -24.29 -48.39 9.91
C ALA A 838 -24.08 -47.94 8.46
N LEU A 839 -24.57 -48.72 7.47
CA LEU A 839 -24.33 -48.49 6.03
C LEU A 839 -24.63 -47.06 5.57
N LYS A 840 -25.73 -46.45 6.06
CA LYS A 840 -26.05 -45.06 5.71
C LYS A 840 -24.96 -44.08 6.15
N ALA A 841 -24.48 -44.20 7.38
CA ALA A 841 -23.46 -43.30 7.90
C ALA A 841 -22.12 -43.49 7.17
N ASP A 842 -21.79 -44.74 6.84
CA ASP A 842 -20.57 -45.08 6.12
C ASP A 842 -20.59 -44.53 4.68
N ILE A 843 -21.73 -44.62 3.98
CA ILE A 843 -21.86 -44.05 2.62
C ILE A 843 -21.81 -42.52 2.68
N ASN A 844 -22.39 -41.88 3.70
CA ASN A 844 -22.22 -40.44 3.87
C ASN A 844 -20.73 -40.07 4.04
N MET A 845 -19.98 -40.85 4.82
CA MET A 845 -18.53 -40.65 5.02
C MET A 845 -17.75 -40.81 3.72
N PHE A 846 -18.17 -41.72 2.82
CA PHE A 846 -17.57 -41.86 1.49
C PHE A 846 -17.62 -40.55 0.68
N TYR A 847 -18.70 -39.76 0.77
CA TYR A 847 -18.88 -38.49 0.04
C TYR A 847 -18.45 -37.23 0.81
N GLU A 848 -18.03 -37.34 2.08
CA GLU A 848 -17.78 -36.19 2.95
C GLU A 848 -16.69 -35.24 2.41
N ALA A 849 -15.57 -35.79 1.94
CA ALA A 849 -14.46 -35.00 1.41
C ALA A 849 -14.85 -34.20 0.15
N PRO A 850 -15.51 -34.79 -0.88
CA PRO A 850 -16.03 -34.03 -2.02
C PRO A 850 -16.98 -32.90 -1.63
N PHE A 851 -17.93 -33.12 -0.72
CA PHE A 851 -18.83 -32.05 -0.25
C PHE A 851 -18.07 -30.93 0.45
N THR A 852 -17.08 -31.28 1.27
CA THR A 852 -16.25 -30.29 1.97
C THR A 852 -15.51 -29.39 0.99
N GLU A 853 -14.90 -29.98 -0.05
CA GLU A 853 -14.17 -29.22 -1.07
C GLU A 853 -15.09 -28.36 -1.94
N LEU A 854 -16.26 -28.86 -2.31
CA LEU A 854 -17.26 -28.10 -3.06
C LEU A 854 -17.78 -26.90 -2.26
N ASN A 855 -18.16 -27.11 -1.00
CA ASN A 855 -18.66 -26.02 -0.14
C ASN A 855 -17.58 -24.97 0.10
N LYS A 856 -16.33 -25.38 0.33
CA LYS A 856 -15.21 -24.45 0.44
C LYS A 856 -15.03 -23.64 -0.85
N THR A 857 -15.13 -24.28 -2.01
CA THR A 857 -15.02 -23.59 -3.31
C THR A 857 -16.15 -22.57 -3.49
N VAL A 858 -17.37 -22.90 -3.05
CA VAL A 858 -18.50 -21.95 -3.05
C VAL A 858 -18.19 -20.75 -2.16
N GLU A 859 -17.76 -20.96 -0.91
CA GLU A 859 -17.39 -19.87 0.02
C GLU A 859 -16.28 -18.97 -0.57
N ASP A 860 -15.24 -19.57 -1.14
CA ASP A 860 -14.13 -18.84 -1.78
C ASP A 860 -14.63 -18.01 -2.98
N THR A 861 -15.54 -18.57 -3.79
CA THR A 861 -16.18 -17.87 -4.92
C THR A 861 -17.10 -16.73 -4.48
N GLU A 862 -17.91 -16.90 -3.43
CA GLU A 862 -18.75 -15.83 -2.85
C GLU A 862 -17.89 -14.68 -2.32
N HIS A 863 -16.79 -15.00 -1.63
CA HIS A 863 -15.83 -14.00 -1.17
C HIS A 863 -15.18 -13.22 -2.33
N ALA A 864 -14.84 -13.91 -3.43
CA ALA A 864 -14.30 -13.26 -4.62
C ALA A 864 -15.32 -12.26 -5.24
N ILE A 865 -16.59 -12.66 -5.37
CA ILE A 865 -17.68 -11.79 -5.86
C ILE A 865 -17.84 -10.58 -4.95
N HIS A 866 -17.91 -10.77 -3.63
CA HIS A 866 -18.08 -9.68 -2.67
C HIS A 866 -16.93 -8.66 -2.76
N ASN A 867 -15.69 -9.13 -2.82
CA ASN A 867 -14.51 -8.28 -2.92
C ASN A 867 -14.48 -7.50 -4.25
N ALA A 868 -14.83 -8.15 -5.36
CA ALA A 868 -14.89 -7.50 -6.67
C ALA A 868 -15.98 -6.41 -6.71
N ASN A 869 -17.19 -6.70 -6.21
CA ASN A 869 -18.28 -5.74 -6.13
C ASN A 869 -17.94 -4.54 -5.23
N LYS A 870 -17.33 -4.77 -4.07
CA LYS A 870 -16.88 -3.69 -3.18
C LYS A 870 -15.89 -2.75 -3.87
N LYS A 871 -14.94 -3.30 -4.65
CA LYS A 871 -14.00 -2.49 -5.44
C LYS A 871 -14.72 -1.71 -6.54
N LEU A 872 -15.64 -2.33 -7.28
CA LEU A 872 -16.44 -1.66 -8.31
C LEU A 872 -17.28 -0.50 -7.73
N GLU A 873 -17.89 -0.68 -6.56
CA GLU A 873 -18.62 0.39 -5.86
C GLU A 873 -17.70 1.55 -5.48
N GLN A 874 -16.51 1.27 -4.93
CA GLN A 874 -15.52 2.29 -4.60
C GLN A 874 -15.08 3.08 -5.85
N MET A 875 -14.82 2.38 -6.97
CA MET A 875 -14.42 3.00 -8.24
C MET A 875 -15.54 3.87 -8.85
N LYS A 876 -16.81 3.49 -8.66
CA LYS A 876 -17.99 4.25 -9.11
C LYS A 876 -18.30 5.46 -8.21
N ALA A 877 -18.07 5.36 -6.90
CA ALA A 877 -18.41 6.41 -5.94
C ALA A 877 -17.49 7.64 -6.02
N SER A 878 -16.26 7.50 -6.53
CA SER A 878 -15.30 8.61 -6.61
C SER A 878 -14.39 8.48 -7.85
N PRO A 879 -14.94 8.65 -9.07
CA PRO A 879 -14.15 8.56 -10.31
C PRO A 879 -13.02 9.61 -10.36
N GLU A 880 -13.25 10.78 -9.77
CA GLU A 880 -12.29 11.87 -9.60
C GLU A 880 -10.99 11.45 -8.90
N ARG A 881 -11.01 10.44 -8.01
CA ARG A 881 -9.77 9.95 -7.35
C ARG A 881 -8.76 9.32 -8.29
N TYR A 882 -9.20 8.88 -9.47
CA TYR A 882 -8.32 8.31 -10.50
C TYR A 882 -8.00 9.33 -11.58
N TYR A 883 -9.00 10.07 -12.07
CA TYR A 883 -8.80 11.02 -13.17
C TYR A 883 -8.10 12.30 -12.75
N ASP A 884 -8.39 12.83 -11.56
CA ASP A 884 -7.82 14.11 -11.12
C ASP A 884 -6.31 14.01 -10.96
N PRO A 885 -5.74 13.01 -10.25
CA PRO A 885 -4.28 12.84 -10.19
C PRO A 885 -3.62 12.67 -11.54
N LEU A 886 -4.20 11.87 -12.45
CA LEU A 886 -3.65 11.67 -13.79
C LEU A 886 -3.63 12.97 -14.61
N LYS A 887 -4.64 13.84 -14.46
CA LYS A 887 -4.63 15.19 -15.05
C LYS A 887 -3.56 16.09 -14.42
N LEU A 888 -3.33 15.98 -13.12
CA LEU A 888 -2.25 16.73 -12.45
C LEU A 888 -0.86 16.26 -12.92
N PHE A 889 -0.66 14.95 -13.09
CA PHE A 889 0.54 14.40 -13.73
C PHE A 889 0.68 14.84 -15.19
N GLU A 890 -0.42 14.95 -15.95
CA GLU A 890 -0.42 15.50 -17.30
C GLU A 890 0.03 16.98 -17.31
N ALA A 891 -0.43 17.79 -16.36
CA ALA A 891 0.04 19.17 -16.22
C ALA A 891 1.55 19.23 -15.93
N ARG A 892 2.06 18.38 -15.03
CA ARG A 892 3.51 18.28 -14.73
C ARG A 892 4.32 17.78 -15.94
N LEU A 893 3.80 16.84 -16.70
CA LEU A 893 4.42 16.34 -17.94
C LEU A 893 4.50 17.46 -18.99
N LEU A 894 3.38 18.14 -19.26
CA LEU A 894 3.31 19.26 -20.21
C LEU A 894 4.24 20.41 -19.80
N GLN A 895 4.37 20.67 -18.50
CA GLN A 895 5.33 21.65 -17.99
C GLN A 895 6.73 21.33 -18.50
N TYR A 896 7.21 20.11 -18.29
CA TYR A 896 8.55 19.72 -18.70
C TYR A 896 8.71 19.71 -20.22
N GLU A 897 7.68 19.33 -20.97
CA GLU A 897 7.70 19.42 -22.44
C GLU A 897 7.77 20.88 -22.94
N PHE A 898 7.05 21.81 -22.32
CA PHE A 898 7.18 23.24 -22.64
C PHE A 898 8.59 23.75 -22.34
N MET A 899 9.19 23.31 -21.23
CA MET A 899 10.57 23.66 -20.90
C MET A 899 11.56 23.13 -21.95
N VAL A 900 11.36 21.91 -22.48
CA VAL A 900 12.23 21.32 -23.54
C VAL A 900 12.16 22.20 -24.78
N LYS A 901 10.93 22.46 -25.23
CA LYS A 901 10.68 23.24 -26.43
C LYS A 901 11.23 24.66 -26.34
N ALA A 902 11.10 25.30 -25.18
CA ALA A 902 11.66 26.63 -24.94
C ALA A 902 13.20 26.63 -24.98
N CYS A 903 13.85 25.57 -24.50
CA CYS A 903 15.31 25.45 -24.61
C CYS A 903 15.77 25.26 -26.06
N GLU A 904 15.07 24.42 -26.83
CA GLU A 904 15.37 24.17 -28.26
C GLU A 904 15.22 25.44 -29.12
N GLU A 905 14.17 26.23 -28.89
CA GLU A 905 13.94 27.48 -29.61
C GLU A 905 14.98 28.57 -29.25
N ASN A 906 15.48 28.57 -28.02
CA ASN A 906 16.51 29.52 -27.58
C ASN A 906 17.89 29.22 -28.19
N GLU A 907 18.22 27.95 -28.46
CA GLU A 907 19.45 27.58 -29.18
C GLU A 907 19.45 28.04 -30.66
N MET A 908 18.27 28.30 -31.23
CA MET A 908 18.09 28.76 -32.63
C MET A 908 18.17 30.29 -32.78
N LEU A 909 18.17 31.05 -31.68
CA LEU A 909 18.28 32.51 -31.71
C LEU A 909 19.75 32.92 -31.92
N PRO A 910 20.08 33.82 -32.87
CA PRO A 910 21.44 34.30 -33.05
C PRO A 910 21.86 35.08 -31.80
N THR A 911 22.87 34.57 -31.09
CA THR A 911 23.55 35.31 -30.02
C THR A 911 24.08 36.63 -30.59
N HIS A 912 23.52 37.75 -30.13
CA HIS A 912 23.93 39.10 -30.53
C HIS A 912 25.18 39.58 -29.79
#